data_AF-A0A7K7G8H7-F1
#
_entry.id   AF-A0A7K7G8H7-F1
#
_cell.length_a   1.000
_cell.length_b   1.000
_cell.length_c   1.000
_cell.angle_alpha   90.00
_cell.angle_beta   90.00
_cell.angle_gamma   90.00
#
_symmetry.space_group_name_H-M   'P 1'
#
loop_
_entity.id
_entity.type
_entity.pdbx_description
1 polymer ?
#
loop_
_entity_poly.entity_id
_entity_poly.type
_entity_poly.pdbx_seq_one_letter_code
_entity_poly.pdbx_strand_id
1 'polypeptide(L)'
;KMLGRVLCTVLFVGALPSPAAASQGHISVVLLGATGDLAKKYLWQGLFQLYMDQVSSGHSFTFHGAALAAQEPGQRLMFDVLKRLSCPPDEPPNRCAVLKDQFLKLSQYHQLKTAENYTALSREIERLLLQEGLQEAGRIFYFSVPPFAYTEIAQHISSSCRPPAGAWLRVVLEKPFGHDLQSAQQLAAQLAGFFKEEEMYRVDHYLGKQSLILSPSQAVAHILPFRDQNRQFLDPIWNRHHVERVEVVLKETVDAKGRTSFYERYGVIRDVLQNHLTEALLFLTMELPANLSSAQQVLQHKLQALQSLWELQRSSAVLGQYQAYDSQVQEELQEAPGYISTTPTFAGVLIQSHSPRWEGVPFLLTSGKALDERVGYARVLFKNRAYCPQSGTLREAGHSHCKPKQIIFYFGHGALGTPAVLVSRNLFQPAMPKDSWKAAEARSDLHVFGQPLSDFYVYSPAKERDAYSVLISNIYHGRKDFFITTENLLASWAFWTPLLDSTSRQPPRLYPGGVENQQLLDFEMVGGGLAFTLAEPAEPLSPGGQMPSEFRAIRSTFRQSPLVSAWAEELIAHLASDMEEAARSSVARSGQFHLALSGGSSPVGLFQRLARHHFGFPWQHTHVWLVDERCVPLSHGQSNFQGLQRHLLQHVRVPYLNIHPMPVQLNGRLCVEEDGGARLYAQDIAALVPHASLDLVLLGVGPDGHTASLFPRSPRGLQGAAAVVLTESPAKPHQRMSLSLPLINRARQVFVLVLGKGKHDITTLLSRVGHEPSKWPISGVSPSSGQLVWYMDYEALLG
;
A
#
# COMPACT_ATOMS: atom_id res chain seq x y z
N LYS A 1 81.43 -40.50 -44.69
CA LYS A 1 81.52 -39.58 -43.52
C LYS A 1 81.78 -38.18 -44.05
N MET A 2 80.90 -37.22 -43.72
CA MET A 2 81.11 -35.76 -43.74
C MET A 2 81.40 -35.14 -45.13
N LEU A 3 80.98 -33.94 -45.52
CA LEU A 3 80.38 -32.76 -44.89
C LEU A 3 79.71 -32.01 -46.07
N GLY A 4 78.44 -31.61 -46.02
CA GLY A 4 78.04 -30.26 -45.61
C GLY A 4 78.16 -29.19 -46.71
N ARG A 5 77.04 -28.81 -47.34
CA ARG A 5 76.79 -27.44 -47.82
C ARG A 5 75.28 -27.17 -48.00
N VAL A 6 74.92 -25.95 -47.59
CA VAL A 6 73.59 -25.38 -47.36
C VAL A 6 72.95 -24.91 -48.66
N LEU A 7 71.62 -25.03 -48.79
CA LEU A 7 70.82 -24.04 -49.52
C LEU A 7 69.40 -23.94 -48.95
N CYS A 8 68.95 -22.71 -48.72
CA CYS A 8 67.62 -22.32 -48.24
C CYS A 8 66.48 -22.93 -49.07
N THR A 9 65.40 -23.32 -48.40
CA THR A 9 64.09 -23.52 -49.04
C THR A 9 63.00 -22.92 -48.16
N VAL A 10 62.20 -22.05 -48.79
CA VAL A 10 61.03 -21.38 -48.22
C VAL A 10 59.97 -22.43 -47.88
N LEU A 11 59.56 -22.52 -46.62
CA LEU A 11 58.47 -23.38 -46.14
C LEU A 11 57.17 -22.58 -46.08
N PHE A 12 56.25 -22.92 -46.97
CA PHE A 12 54.82 -22.60 -46.84
C PHE A 12 54.25 -23.37 -45.64
N VAL A 13 53.86 -22.65 -44.59
CA VAL A 13 53.12 -23.20 -43.45
C VAL A 13 51.66 -23.33 -43.86
N GLY A 14 51.23 -24.55 -44.17
CA GLY A 14 49.82 -24.91 -44.21
C GLY A 14 49.28 -24.97 -42.78
N ALA A 15 48.44 -23.99 -42.42
CA ALA A 15 47.69 -24.01 -41.18
C ALA A 15 46.68 -25.17 -41.19
N LEU A 16 46.87 -26.13 -40.29
CA LEU A 16 45.88 -27.15 -39.97
C LEU A 16 44.63 -26.45 -39.38
N PRO A 17 43.41 -26.80 -39.82
CA PRO A 17 42.20 -26.28 -39.19
C PRO A 17 42.10 -26.82 -37.76
N SER A 18 41.99 -25.90 -36.80
CA SER A 18 41.59 -26.16 -35.42
C SER A 18 40.26 -26.93 -35.40
N PRO A 19 40.06 -27.92 -34.51
CA PRO A 19 38.79 -28.63 -34.41
C PRO A 19 37.69 -27.61 -34.06
N ALA A 20 36.74 -27.43 -34.98
CA ALA A 20 35.52 -26.68 -34.72
C ALA A 20 34.82 -27.32 -33.52
N ALA A 21 34.57 -26.54 -32.47
CA ALA A 21 33.78 -26.98 -31.34
C ALA A 21 32.45 -27.53 -31.89
N ALA A 22 32.13 -28.79 -31.57
CA ALA A 22 30.89 -29.41 -32.00
C ALA A 22 29.71 -28.54 -31.51
N SER A 23 28.90 -28.03 -32.45
CA SER A 23 27.71 -27.24 -32.15
C SER A 23 26.80 -28.03 -31.20
N GLN A 24 26.46 -27.45 -30.05
CA GLN A 24 25.52 -28.06 -29.09
C GLN A 24 24.04 -27.88 -29.54
N GLY A 25 23.83 -27.31 -30.73
CA GLY A 25 22.53 -27.04 -31.35
C GLY A 25 22.08 -25.60 -31.22
N HIS A 26 20.94 -25.28 -31.82
CA HIS A 26 20.38 -23.93 -31.92
C HIS A 26 19.21 -23.71 -30.96
N ILE A 27 19.16 -22.53 -30.34
CA ILE A 27 18.12 -22.15 -29.39
C ILE A 27 17.32 -20.97 -29.94
N SER A 28 16.03 -21.18 -30.16
CA SER A 28 15.11 -20.11 -30.59
C SER A 28 14.35 -19.55 -29.39
N VAL A 29 14.42 -18.24 -29.19
CA VAL A 29 13.71 -17.54 -28.10
C VAL A 29 12.63 -16.65 -28.67
N VAL A 30 11.38 -16.90 -28.31
CA VAL A 30 10.21 -16.13 -28.72
C VAL A 30 9.69 -15.32 -27.53
N LEU A 31 9.79 -13.99 -27.59
CA LEU A 31 9.27 -13.09 -26.56
C LEU A 31 7.93 -12.50 -27.01
N LEU A 32 6.84 -13.03 -26.47
CA LEU A 32 5.48 -12.53 -26.71
C LEU A 32 5.23 -11.30 -25.83
N GLY A 33 4.69 -10.22 -26.40
CA GLY A 33 4.60 -8.92 -25.74
C GLY A 33 5.92 -8.15 -25.76
N ALA A 34 6.76 -8.36 -26.79
CA ALA A 34 8.10 -7.77 -26.93
C ALA A 34 8.18 -6.24 -26.85
N THR A 35 7.08 -5.54 -27.10
CA THR A 35 6.97 -4.07 -27.06
C THR A 35 6.30 -3.57 -25.77
N GLY A 36 5.93 -4.46 -24.85
CA GLY A 36 5.32 -4.13 -23.56
C GLY A 36 6.33 -3.61 -22.53
N ASP A 37 5.82 -3.06 -21.44
CA ASP A 37 6.66 -2.40 -20.42
C ASP A 37 7.64 -3.34 -19.71
N LEU A 38 7.21 -4.57 -19.40
CA LEU A 38 8.07 -5.57 -18.75
C LEU A 38 9.23 -5.97 -19.68
N ALA A 39 8.94 -6.21 -20.96
CA ALA A 39 9.94 -6.51 -21.96
C ALA A 39 10.98 -5.40 -22.10
N LYS A 40 10.51 -4.14 -22.20
CA LYS A 40 11.34 -2.94 -22.32
C LYS A 40 12.26 -2.72 -21.14
N LYS A 41 11.75 -2.89 -19.92
CA LYS A 41 12.47 -2.58 -18.68
C LYS A 41 13.42 -3.69 -18.26
N TYR A 42 13.09 -4.96 -18.51
CA TYR A 42 13.83 -6.08 -17.91
C TYR A 42 14.15 -7.23 -18.87
N LEU A 43 13.18 -7.74 -19.64
CA LEU A 43 13.37 -9.03 -20.32
C LEU A 43 14.42 -8.96 -21.43
N TRP A 44 14.44 -7.89 -22.23
CA TRP A 44 15.46 -7.74 -23.28
C TRP A 44 16.88 -7.63 -22.70
N GLN A 45 17.03 -6.97 -21.55
CA GLN A 45 18.31 -6.90 -20.83
C GLN A 45 18.73 -8.28 -20.32
N GLY A 46 17.80 -9.05 -19.74
CA GLY A 46 18.07 -10.41 -19.29
C GLY A 46 18.37 -11.40 -20.41
N LEU A 47 17.68 -11.29 -21.55
CA LEU A 47 17.98 -12.08 -22.75
C LEU A 47 19.34 -11.73 -23.35
N PHE A 48 19.72 -10.46 -23.35
CA PHE A 48 21.04 -10.03 -23.77
C PHE A 48 22.13 -10.56 -22.82
N GLN A 49 21.89 -10.55 -21.51
CA GLN A 49 22.80 -11.17 -20.54
C GLN A 49 22.95 -12.67 -20.79
N LEU A 50 21.85 -13.40 -21.02
CA LEU A 50 21.89 -14.81 -21.39
C LEU A 50 22.74 -15.03 -22.64
N TYR A 51 22.55 -14.21 -23.67
CA TYR A 51 23.33 -14.30 -24.89
C TYR A 51 24.83 -14.08 -24.63
N MET A 52 25.21 -13.05 -23.87
CA MET A 52 26.62 -12.80 -23.53
C MET A 52 27.24 -13.97 -22.75
N ASP A 53 26.48 -14.56 -21.82
CA ASP A 53 26.94 -15.68 -20.99
C ASP A 53 27.09 -16.99 -21.80
N GLN A 54 26.27 -17.19 -22.83
CA GLN A 54 26.14 -18.47 -23.55
C GLN A 54 26.65 -18.46 -25.00
N VAL A 55 26.95 -17.31 -25.60
CA VAL A 55 27.44 -17.24 -26.99
C VAL A 55 28.74 -18.02 -27.19
N SER A 56 29.53 -18.20 -26.13
CA SER A 56 30.77 -18.98 -26.15
C SER A 56 30.61 -20.43 -25.70
N SER A 57 29.41 -20.87 -25.30
CA SER A 57 29.17 -22.24 -24.79
C SER A 57 28.87 -23.28 -25.88
N GLY A 58 28.85 -22.88 -27.16
CA GLY A 58 28.65 -23.77 -28.31
C GLY A 58 27.20 -23.86 -28.82
N HIS A 59 26.26 -23.12 -28.22
CA HIS A 59 24.92 -22.93 -28.75
C HIS A 59 24.83 -21.67 -29.62
N SER A 60 24.03 -21.74 -30.70
CA SER A 60 23.62 -20.55 -31.46
C SER A 60 22.22 -20.11 -31.07
N PHE A 61 21.87 -18.84 -31.32
CA PHE A 61 20.62 -18.24 -30.85
C PHE A 61 19.93 -17.41 -31.92
N THR A 62 18.61 -17.47 -31.97
CA THR A 62 17.74 -16.45 -32.61
C THR A 62 16.74 -15.90 -31.61
N PHE A 63 16.44 -14.61 -31.72
CA PHE A 63 15.48 -13.93 -30.86
C PHE A 63 14.32 -13.39 -31.70
N HIS A 64 13.11 -13.84 -31.40
CA HIS A 64 11.88 -13.47 -32.09
C HIS A 64 11.02 -12.65 -31.12
N GLY A 65 11.04 -11.32 -31.26
CA GLY A 65 10.13 -10.45 -30.55
C GLY A 65 8.76 -10.43 -31.23
N ALA A 66 7.69 -10.64 -30.47
CA ALA A 66 6.34 -10.71 -31.03
C ALA A 66 5.36 -9.82 -30.26
N ALA A 67 4.47 -9.13 -30.97
CA ALA A 67 3.37 -8.38 -30.38
C ALA A 67 2.20 -8.23 -31.37
N LEU A 68 1.10 -7.61 -30.91
CA LEU A 68 -0.08 -7.32 -31.75
C LEU A 68 0.15 -6.16 -32.73
N ALA A 69 1.12 -5.27 -32.44
CA ALA A 69 1.42 -4.13 -33.30
C ALA A 69 1.84 -4.59 -34.70
N ALA A 70 1.46 -3.82 -35.71
CA ALA A 70 1.86 -4.10 -37.10
C ALA A 70 3.39 -4.16 -37.24
N GLN A 71 3.85 -4.89 -38.25
CA GLN A 71 5.25 -5.24 -38.48
C GLN A 71 6.20 -4.03 -38.35
N GLU A 72 6.00 -3.00 -39.18
CA GLU A 72 6.87 -1.81 -39.23
C GLU A 72 6.91 -1.03 -37.90
N PRO A 73 5.78 -0.59 -37.31
CA PRO A 73 5.79 0.10 -36.02
C PRO A 73 6.40 -0.73 -34.89
N GLY A 74 6.06 -2.03 -34.82
CA GLY A 74 6.55 -2.92 -33.78
C GLY A 74 8.05 -3.17 -33.88
N GLN A 75 8.56 -3.36 -35.09
CA GLN A 75 10.00 -3.52 -35.35
C GLN A 75 10.80 -2.28 -34.93
N ARG A 76 10.30 -1.07 -35.21
CA ARG A 76 10.93 0.18 -34.75
C ARG A 76 10.97 0.28 -33.23
N LEU A 77 9.84 0.01 -32.57
CA LEU A 77 9.76 0.02 -31.10
C LEU A 77 10.72 -0.98 -30.46
N MET A 78 10.80 -2.20 -31.00
CA MET A 78 11.74 -3.21 -30.51
C MET A 78 13.19 -2.78 -30.73
N PHE A 79 13.52 -2.29 -31.92
CA PHE A 79 14.86 -1.83 -32.26
C PHE A 79 15.37 -0.72 -31.34
N ASP A 80 14.51 0.26 -31.01
CA ASP A 80 14.86 1.35 -30.08
C ASP A 80 15.16 0.84 -28.67
N VAL A 81 14.52 -0.26 -28.25
CA VAL A 81 14.77 -0.89 -26.95
C VAL A 81 16.10 -1.63 -26.98
N LEU A 82 16.33 -2.45 -28.00
CA LEU A 82 17.57 -3.21 -28.16
C LEU A 82 18.81 -2.30 -28.27
N LYS A 83 18.68 -1.14 -28.92
CA LYS A 83 19.73 -0.12 -28.96
C LYS A 83 20.07 0.49 -27.60
N ARG A 84 19.14 0.50 -26.65
CA ARG A 84 19.33 1.09 -25.30
C ARG A 84 19.81 0.08 -24.25
N LEU A 85 20.03 -1.18 -24.63
CA LEU A 85 20.56 -2.20 -23.73
C LEU A 85 21.93 -1.79 -23.18
N SER A 86 22.12 -2.03 -21.88
CA SER A 86 23.32 -1.63 -21.15
C SER A 86 24.32 -2.77 -21.07
N CYS A 87 25.61 -2.43 -21.09
CA CYS A 87 26.69 -3.37 -20.86
C CYS A 87 26.92 -3.55 -19.36
N PRO A 88 27.11 -4.79 -18.86
CA PRO A 88 27.53 -5.02 -17.48
C PRO A 88 28.88 -4.34 -17.21
N PRO A 89 29.11 -3.80 -16.00
CA PRO A 89 30.34 -3.10 -15.65
C PRO A 89 31.58 -4.00 -15.70
N ASP A 90 31.40 -5.31 -15.50
CA ASP A 90 32.48 -6.31 -15.53
C ASP A 90 32.86 -6.75 -16.96
N GLU A 91 32.08 -6.37 -17.98
CA GLU A 91 32.32 -6.78 -19.36
C GLU A 91 33.13 -5.72 -20.12
N PRO A 92 34.24 -6.09 -20.82
CA PRO A 92 35.01 -5.15 -21.60
C PRO A 92 34.15 -4.40 -22.64
N PRO A 93 34.20 -3.06 -22.70
CA PRO A 93 33.30 -2.26 -23.54
C PRO A 93 33.31 -2.66 -25.02
N ASN A 94 34.49 -2.98 -25.56
CA ASN A 94 34.64 -3.39 -26.96
C ASN A 94 33.96 -4.73 -27.26
N ARG A 95 34.08 -5.71 -26.35
CA ARG A 95 33.43 -7.02 -26.50
C ARG A 95 31.91 -6.86 -26.41
N CYS A 96 31.42 -6.11 -25.42
CA CYS A 96 30.00 -5.87 -25.28
C CYS A 96 29.40 -5.16 -26.50
N ALA A 97 30.08 -4.17 -27.08
CA ALA A 97 29.61 -3.48 -28.28
C ALA A 97 29.44 -4.42 -29.48
N VAL A 98 30.39 -5.34 -29.69
CA VAL A 98 30.31 -6.37 -30.74
C VAL A 98 29.15 -7.33 -30.47
N LEU A 99 29.03 -7.83 -29.24
CA LEU A 99 27.95 -8.75 -28.86
C LEU A 99 26.57 -8.08 -28.99
N LYS A 100 26.46 -6.78 -28.70
CA LYS A 100 25.23 -6.02 -28.86
C LYS A 100 24.83 -5.85 -30.33
N ASP A 101 25.79 -5.58 -31.22
CA ASP A 101 25.53 -5.54 -32.67
C ASP A 101 25.11 -6.91 -33.22
N GLN A 102 25.74 -7.98 -32.75
CA GLN A 102 25.33 -9.35 -33.08
C GLN A 102 23.91 -9.65 -32.55
N PHE A 103 23.62 -9.33 -31.29
CA PHE A 103 22.31 -9.53 -30.69
C PHE A 103 21.20 -8.79 -31.45
N LEU A 104 21.47 -7.56 -31.91
CA LEU A 104 20.57 -6.78 -32.77
C LEU A 104 20.28 -7.51 -34.10
N LYS A 105 21.30 -8.09 -34.74
CA LYS A 105 21.16 -8.83 -36.01
C LYS A 105 20.40 -10.16 -35.84
N LEU A 106 20.56 -10.80 -34.69
CA LEU A 106 19.89 -12.04 -34.33
C LEU A 106 18.43 -11.82 -33.88
N SER A 107 18.00 -10.56 -33.70
CA SER A 107 16.68 -10.21 -33.20
C SER A 107 15.74 -9.78 -34.33
N GLN A 108 14.59 -10.46 -34.45
CA GLN A 108 13.57 -10.21 -35.45
C GLN A 108 12.22 -9.91 -34.81
N TYR A 109 11.45 -8.99 -35.39
CA TYR A 109 10.10 -8.68 -34.93
C TYR A 109 9.05 -9.44 -35.75
N HIS A 110 7.96 -9.86 -35.11
CA HIS A 110 6.86 -10.59 -35.73
C HIS A 110 5.51 -10.09 -35.20
N GLN A 111 4.55 -9.82 -36.09
CA GLN A 111 3.16 -9.63 -35.68
C GLN A 111 2.47 -10.99 -35.49
N LEU A 112 2.13 -11.34 -34.25
CA LEU A 112 1.43 -12.60 -33.94
C LEU A 112 0.03 -12.30 -33.37
N LYS A 113 -1.00 -12.53 -34.19
CA LYS A 113 -2.40 -12.35 -33.81
C LYS A 113 -3.26 -13.58 -34.04
N THR A 114 -3.01 -14.34 -35.11
CA THR A 114 -3.85 -15.48 -35.52
C THR A 114 -3.04 -16.78 -35.61
N ALA A 115 -3.73 -17.92 -35.69
CA ALA A 115 -3.12 -19.23 -35.88
C ALA A 115 -2.19 -19.30 -37.11
N GLU A 116 -2.54 -18.59 -38.20
CA GLU A 116 -1.72 -18.50 -39.40
C GLU A 116 -0.40 -17.80 -39.13
N ASN A 117 -0.37 -16.78 -38.26
CA ASN A 117 0.87 -16.09 -37.91
C ASN A 117 1.83 -17.02 -37.15
N TYR A 118 1.33 -17.80 -36.19
CA TYR A 118 2.15 -18.78 -35.47
C TYR A 118 2.67 -19.90 -36.38
N THR A 119 1.83 -20.33 -37.33
CA THR A 119 2.23 -21.32 -38.35
C THR A 119 3.31 -20.77 -39.27
N ALA A 120 3.19 -19.50 -39.67
CA ALA A 120 4.20 -18.82 -40.48
C ALA A 120 5.52 -18.68 -39.72
N LEU A 121 5.49 -18.30 -38.44
CA LEU A 121 6.67 -18.21 -37.59
C LEU A 121 7.38 -19.56 -37.46
N SER A 122 6.66 -20.66 -37.25
CA SER A 122 7.30 -21.99 -37.15
C SER A 122 8.02 -22.37 -38.44
N ARG A 123 7.35 -22.18 -39.59
CA ARG A 123 7.95 -22.45 -40.91
C ARG A 123 9.16 -21.57 -41.17
N GLU A 124 9.14 -20.32 -40.72
CA GLU A 124 10.29 -19.42 -40.86
C GLU A 124 11.47 -19.89 -40.02
N ILE A 125 11.25 -20.24 -38.75
CA ILE A 125 12.31 -20.80 -37.88
C ILE A 125 12.90 -22.05 -38.53
N GLU A 126 12.05 -23.01 -38.94
CA GLU A 126 12.50 -24.24 -39.61
C GLU A 126 13.32 -23.95 -40.87
N ARG A 127 12.85 -23.01 -41.71
CA ARG A 127 13.56 -22.61 -42.93
C ARG A 127 14.92 -21.99 -42.63
N LEU A 128 15.01 -21.10 -41.64
CA LEU A 128 16.27 -20.46 -41.25
C LEU A 128 17.29 -21.49 -40.76
N LEU A 129 16.86 -22.42 -39.90
CA LEU A 129 17.73 -23.46 -39.37
C LEU A 129 18.22 -24.42 -40.45
N LEU A 130 17.35 -24.81 -41.39
CA LEU A 130 17.73 -25.62 -42.54
C LEU A 130 18.74 -24.90 -43.45
N GLN A 131 18.58 -23.60 -43.68
CA GLN A 131 19.49 -22.81 -44.52
C GLN A 131 20.89 -22.67 -43.90
N GLU A 132 20.97 -22.56 -42.57
CA GLU A 132 22.23 -22.45 -41.84
C GLU A 132 22.84 -23.82 -41.45
N GLY A 133 22.17 -24.93 -41.78
CA GLY A 133 22.61 -26.28 -41.41
C GLY A 133 22.60 -26.52 -39.91
N LEU A 134 21.73 -25.84 -39.17
CA LEU A 134 21.61 -25.91 -37.72
C LEU A 134 20.46 -26.83 -37.31
N GLN A 135 20.66 -27.58 -36.23
CA GLN A 135 19.61 -28.38 -35.60
C GLN A 135 19.07 -27.64 -34.38
N GLU A 136 17.75 -27.51 -34.26
CA GLU A 136 17.13 -26.93 -33.06
C GLU A 136 17.34 -27.85 -31.87
N ALA A 137 17.98 -27.34 -30.81
CA ALA A 137 18.14 -28.03 -29.53
C ALA A 137 17.04 -27.64 -28.55
N GLY A 138 16.47 -26.44 -28.67
CA GLY A 138 15.38 -26.02 -27.80
C GLY A 138 14.72 -24.69 -28.15
N ARG A 139 13.51 -24.52 -27.65
CA ARG A 139 12.69 -23.32 -27.88
C ARG A 139 12.14 -22.76 -26.58
N ILE A 140 12.32 -21.47 -26.37
CA ILE A 140 11.73 -20.73 -25.23
C ILE A 140 10.60 -19.85 -25.76
N PHE A 141 9.40 -19.98 -25.21
CA PHE A 141 8.35 -18.96 -25.37
C PHE A 141 8.16 -18.21 -24.06
N TYR A 142 8.39 -16.90 -24.07
CA TYR A 142 8.20 -16.05 -22.90
C TYR A 142 6.93 -15.22 -23.04
N PHE A 143 5.97 -15.43 -22.13
CA PHE A 143 4.65 -14.79 -22.18
C PHE A 143 4.67 -13.49 -21.34
N SER A 144 5.18 -12.41 -21.93
CA SER A 144 5.06 -11.06 -21.35
C SER A 144 3.74 -10.39 -21.79
N VAL A 145 2.63 -11.13 -21.65
CA VAL A 145 1.28 -10.73 -22.07
C VAL A 145 0.27 -10.95 -20.94
N PRO A 146 -0.91 -10.32 -20.99
CA PRO A 146 -1.94 -10.53 -19.97
C PRO A 146 -2.42 -11.99 -19.87
N PRO A 147 -2.77 -12.50 -18.67
CA PRO A 147 -3.12 -13.91 -18.47
C PRO A 147 -4.33 -14.41 -19.26
N PHE A 148 -5.28 -13.53 -19.60
CA PHE A 148 -6.45 -13.91 -20.40
C PHE A 148 -6.08 -14.43 -21.79
N ALA A 149 -4.88 -14.08 -22.30
CA ALA A 149 -4.40 -14.53 -23.60
C ALA A 149 -3.66 -15.87 -23.54
N TYR A 150 -3.35 -16.40 -22.34
CA TYR A 150 -2.48 -17.57 -22.20
C TYR A 150 -3.03 -18.81 -22.89
N THR A 151 -4.32 -19.08 -22.74
CA THR A 151 -4.97 -20.27 -23.27
C THR A 151 -4.98 -20.28 -24.81
N GLU A 152 -5.31 -19.16 -25.44
CA GLU A 152 -5.31 -19.03 -26.91
C GLU A 152 -3.90 -19.16 -27.49
N ILE A 153 -2.92 -18.50 -26.87
CA ILE A 153 -1.51 -18.61 -27.28
C ILE A 153 -1.00 -20.04 -27.10
N ALA A 154 -1.32 -20.69 -25.98
CA ALA A 154 -0.94 -22.08 -25.71
C ALA A 154 -1.50 -23.03 -26.77
N GLN A 155 -2.76 -22.83 -27.17
CA GLN A 155 -3.39 -23.58 -28.25
C GLN A 155 -2.62 -23.41 -29.57
N HIS A 156 -2.29 -22.17 -29.96
CA HIS A 156 -1.53 -21.92 -31.19
C HIS A 156 -0.15 -22.59 -31.16
N ILE A 157 0.61 -22.43 -30.07
CA ILE A 157 1.93 -23.05 -29.93
C ILE A 157 1.83 -24.57 -30.02
N SER A 158 0.91 -25.18 -29.26
CA SER A 158 0.71 -26.63 -29.27
C SER A 158 0.29 -27.17 -30.64
N SER A 159 -0.47 -26.39 -31.42
CA SER A 159 -0.99 -26.83 -32.72
C SER A 159 0.02 -26.73 -33.87
N SER A 160 0.86 -25.69 -33.89
CA SER A 160 1.63 -25.37 -35.11
C SER A 160 3.00 -24.73 -34.88
N CYS A 161 3.40 -24.41 -33.65
CA CYS A 161 4.65 -23.71 -33.36
C CYS A 161 5.52 -24.40 -32.31
N ARG A 162 5.23 -25.68 -32.04
CA ARG A 162 6.01 -26.53 -31.14
C ARG A 162 7.31 -26.97 -31.83
N PRO A 163 8.46 -26.97 -31.15
CA PRO A 163 9.72 -27.41 -31.76
C PRO A 163 9.69 -28.90 -32.13
N PRO A 164 10.57 -29.34 -33.05
CA PRO A 164 10.60 -30.73 -33.51
C PRO A 164 10.96 -31.72 -32.40
N ALA A 165 10.63 -33.00 -32.62
CA ALA A 165 10.95 -34.07 -31.68
C ALA A 165 12.47 -34.12 -31.39
N GLY A 166 12.84 -34.16 -30.11
CA GLY A 166 14.22 -34.13 -29.64
C GLY A 166 14.68 -32.76 -29.12
N ALA A 167 14.03 -31.66 -29.55
CA ALA A 167 14.25 -30.33 -28.98
C ALA A 167 13.37 -30.12 -27.74
N TRP A 168 13.90 -29.49 -26.69
CA TRP A 168 13.10 -29.16 -25.52
C TRP A 168 12.24 -27.91 -25.75
N LEU A 169 11.07 -27.87 -25.10
CA LEU A 169 10.20 -26.70 -25.07
C LEU A 169 10.17 -26.13 -23.64
N ARG A 170 10.29 -24.81 -23.52
CA ARG A 170 10.09 -24.10 -22.26
C ARG A 170 9.15 -22.92 -22.46
N VAL A 171 8.03 -22.93 -21.74
CA VAL A 171 7.01 -21.89 -21.77
C VAL A 171 7.06 -21.15 -20.45
N VAL A 172 7.37 -19.86 -20.51
CA VAL A 172 7.52 -19.00 -19.35
C VAL A 172 6.26 -18.16 -19.22
N LEU A 173 5.61 -18.25 -18.06
CA LEU A 173 4.35 -17.58 -17.76
C LEU A 173 4.58 -16.54 -16.67
N GLU A 174 4.04 -15.34 -16.81
CA GLU A 174 4.10 -14.28 -15.82
C GLU A 174 2.87 -14.29 -14.91
N LYS A 175 3.04 -13.78 -13.68
CA LYS A 175 1.90 -13.55 -12.79
C LYS A 175 0.96 -12.50 -13.39
N PRO A 176 -0.35 -12.54 -13.08
CA PRO A 176 -1.03 -13.38 -12.09
C PRO A 176 -1.51 -14.75 -12.60
N PHE A 177 -1.38 -15.78 -11.75
CA PHE A 177 -1.83 -17.15 -12.02
C PHE A 177 -3.16 -17.46 -11.31
N GLY A 178 -4.23 -16.82 -11.79
CA GLY A 178 -5.53 -16.80 -11.10
C GLY A 178 -5.62 -15.67 -10.08
N HIS A 179 -6.81 -15.54 -9.47
CA HIS A 179 -7.12 -14.57 -8.42
C HIS A 179 -7.76 -15.23 -7.18
N ASP A 180 -7.97 -16.54 -7.24
CA ASP A 180 -8.45 -17.41 -6.18
C ASP A 180 -8.18 -18.87 -6.60
N LEU A 181 -8.48 -19.82 -5.72
CA LEU A 181 -8.31 -21.25 -6.00
C LEU A 181 -9.08 -21.70 -7.25
N GLN A 182 -10.33 -21.27 -7.43
CA GLN A 182 -11.16 -21.73 -8.54
C GLN A 182 -10.60 -21.28 -9.89
N SER A 183 -10.27 -20.00 -10.03
CA SER A 183 -9.69 -19.44 -11.25
C SER A 183 -8.29 -19.98 -11.52
N ALA A 184 -7.49 -20.27 -10.49
CA ALA A 184 -6.19 -20.92 -10.64
C ALA A 184 -6.33 -22.37 -11.13
N GLN A 185 -7.32 -23.12 -10.61
CA GLN A 185 -7.64 -24.48 -11.10
C GLN A 185 -8.10 -24.47 -12.56
N GLN A 186 -8.95 -23.52 -12.94
CA GLN A 186 -9.40 -23.36 -14.33
C GLN A 186 -8.23 -23.07 -15.27
N LEU A 187 -7.37 -22.12 -14.92
CA LEU A 187 -6.18 -21.79 -15.71
C LEU A 187 -5.23 -22.98 -15.81
N ALA A 188 -4.98 -23.68 -14.70
CA ALA A 188 -4.13 -24.87 -14.67
C ALA A 188 -4.68 -25.99 -15.57
N ALA A 189 -5.98 -26.28 -15.50
CA ALA A 189 -6.62 -27.29 -16.33
C ALA A 189 -6.56 -26.96 -17.82
N GLN A 190 -6.76 -25.69 -18.18
CA GLN A 190 -6.65 -25.23 -19.57
C GLN A 190 -5.22 -25.39 -20.10
N LEU A 191 -4.21 -24.95 -19.34
CA LEU A 191 -2.81 -25.05 -19.76
C LEU A 191 -2.30 -26.49 -19.81
N ALA A 192 -2.74 -27.35 -18.90
CA ALA A 192 -2.39 -28.78 -18.89
C ALA A 192 -2.88 -29.53 -20.16
N GLY A 193 -3.88 -28.99 -20.87
CA GLY A 193 -4.32 -29.52 -22.15
C GLY A 193 -3.31 -29.29 -23.30
N PHE A 194 -2.37 -28.35 -23.14
CA PHE A 194 -1.44 -27.93 -24.20
C PHE A 194 0.04 -28.17 -23.85
N PHE A 195 0.39 -28.06 -22.57
CA PHE A 195 1.77 -28.15 -22.11
C PHE A 195 1.91 -29.12 -20.94
N LYS A 196 3.08 -29.76 -20.86
CA LYS A 196 3.45 -30.58 -19.71
C LYS A 196 4.03 -29.71 -18.59
N GLU A 197 3.99 -30.20 -17.36
CA GLU A 197 4.49 -29.43 -16.20
C GLU A 197 5.99 -29.13 -16.29
N GLU A 198 6.78 -30.07 -16.83
CA GLU A 198 8.21 -29.88 -17.09
C GLU A 198 8.50 -28.79 -18.12
N GLU A 199 7.53 -28.45 -18.98
CA GLU A 199 7.64 -27.40 -20.00
C GLU A 199 7.31 -26.03 -19.43
N MET A 200 6.50 -25.93 -18.37
CA MET A 200 5.97 -24.66 -17.86
C MET A 200 6.82 -24.06 -16.73
N TYR A 201 7.19 -22.79 -16.88
CA TYR A 201 7.98 -22.02 -15.92
C TYR A 201 7.15 -20.82 -15.46
N ARG A 202 6.46 -20.97 -14.33
CA ARG A 202 5.64 -19.89 -13.75
C ARG A 202 6.55 -18.96 -12.96
N VAL A 203 6.78 -17.79 -13.53
CA VAL A 203 7.63 -16.76 -12.96
C VAL A 203 6.89 -16.09 -11.82
N ASP A 204 7.44 -16.29 -10.63
CA ASP A 204 7.43 -15.26 -9.63
C ASP A 204 8.77 -14.54 -9.68
N HIS A 205 8.77 -13.32 -10.24
CA HIS A 205 9.98 -12.52 -10.38
C HIS A 205 10.68 -12.20 -9.04
N TYR A 206 10.01 -12.40 -7.89
CA TYR A 206 10.61 -12.37 -6.55
C TYR A 206 11.39 -13.64 -6.19
N LEU A 207 11.51 -14.63 -7.08
CA LEU A 207 12.42 -15.78 -6.94
C LEU A 207 13.75 -15.57 -7.70
N GLY A 208 13.87 -14.50 -8.51
CA GLY A 208 14.98 -14.28 -9.46
C GLY A 208 15.99 -13.16 -9.20
N LYS A 209 15.57 -12.05 -8.59
CA LYS A 209 16.34 -10.84 -8.25
C LYS A 209 17.73 -11.08 -7.65
N GLN A 210 18.74 -10.61 -8.37
CA GLN A 210 20.11 -10.47 -7.89
C GLN A 210 20.55 -9.00 -7.62
N SER A 211 19.61 -8.03 -7.57
CA SER A 211 19.75 -6.57 -7.43
C SER A 211 19.69 -5.70 -8.71
N LEU A 212 18.60 -4.94 -8.81
CA LEU A 212 18.55 -3.46 -8.78
C LEU A 212 17.07 -3.03 -8.81
N ILE A 213 16.64 -2.31 -7.78
CA ILE A 213 15.33 -1.64 -7.61
C ILE A 213 14.11 -2.59 -7.63
N LEU A 214 13.58 -2.86 -6.43
CA LEU A 214 12.43 -3.70 -6.11
C LEU A 214 12.76 -5.18 -6.26
N SER A 215 13.27 -5.89 -5.24
CA SER A 215 12.65 -7.11 -4.65
C SER A 215 13.61 -8.16 -4.00
N PRO A 216 13.11 -8.93 -3.01
CA PRO A 216 13.74 -9.83 -2.02
C PRO A 216 14.63 -11.00 -2.41
N SER A 217 14.78 -11.33 -3.69
CA SER A 217 15.12 -12.73 -3.98
C SER A 217 16.57 -13.15 -3.78
N GLN A 218 17.53 -12.25 -3.53
CA GLN A 218 18.85 -12.71 -3.09
C GLN A 218 18.79 -13.21 -1.67
N ALA A 219 18.19 -12.43 -0.76
CA ALA A 219 18.13 -12.89 0.61
C ALA A 219 17.30 -14.19 0.69
N VAL A 220 16.22 -14.32 -0.11
CA VAL A 220 15.34 -15.50 -0.16
C VAL A 220 15.97 -16.73 -0.83
N ALA A 221 16.65 -16.59 -1.97
CA ALA A 221 17.39 -17.69 -2.62
C ALA A 221 18.66 -18.09 -1.84
N HIS A 222 19.18 -17.23 -0.97
CA HIS A 222 20.26 -17.55 -0.05
C HIS A 222 19.78 -18.10 1.29
N ILE A 223 18.48 -18.09 1.62
CA ILE A 223 17.99 -18.71 2.87
C ILE A 223 18.40 -20.18 2.91
N LEU A 224 18.14 -20.96 1.85
CA LEU A 224 18.44 -22.40 1.88
C LEU A 224 19.96 -22.69 1.89
N PRO A 225 20.78 -22.12 0.98
CA PRO A 225 22.23 -22.27 1.07
C PRO A 225 22.81 -21.79 2.39
N PHE A 226 22.32 -20.68 2.95
CA PHE A 226 22.74 -20.20 4.27
C PHE A 226 22.40 -21.20 5.37
N ARG A 227 21.16 -21.71 5.37
CA ARG A 227 20.68 -22.69 6.35
C ARG A 227 21.49 -23.99 6.29
N ASP A 228 21.80 -24.46 5.09
CA ASP A 228 22.59 -25.69 4.88
C ASP A 228 24.07 -25.49 5.23
N GLN A 229 24.68 -24.38 4.83
CA GLN A 229 26.07 -24.09 5.14
C GLN A 229 26.31 -23.84 6.64
N ASN A 230 25.28 -23.36 7.36
CA ASN A 230 25.32 -23.09 8.80
C ASN A 230 24.56 -24.14 9.62
N ARG A 231 24.29 -25.32 9.03
CA ARG A 231 23.45 -26.36 9.62
C ARG A 231 23.86 -26.79 11.02
N GLN A 232 25.18 -26.89 11.27
CA GLN A 232 25.73 -27.23 12.59
C GLN A 232 25.28 -26.29 13.71
N PHE A 233 25.06 -25.01 13.40
CA PHE A 233 24.62 -24.00 14.36
C PHE A 233 23.09 -23.87 14.39
N LEU A 234 22.44 -24.06 13.23
CA LEU A 234 21.01 -23.77 13.07
C LEU A 234 20.11 -24.94 13.48
N ASP A 235 20.44 -26.18 13.15
CA ASP A 235 19.57 -27.35 13.44
C ASP A 235 19.11 -27.44 14.91
N PRO A 236 19.97 -27.18 15.93
CA PRO A 236 19.56 -27.21 17.33
C PRO A 236 18.58 -26.09 17.74
N ILE A 237 18.62 -24.94 17.06
CA ILE A 237 17.90 -23.72 17.46
C ILE A 237 16.76 -23.34 16.51
N TRP A 238 16.64 -23.97 15.34
CA TRP A 238 15.63 -23.64 14.33
C TRP A 238 14.31 -24.38 14.57
N ASN A 239 13.71 -24.14 15.75
CA ASN A 239 12.50 -24.82 16.22
C ASN A 239 11.75 -23.98 17.27
N ARG A 240 10.52 -24.38 17.59
CA ARG A 240 9.59 -23.75 18.55
C ARG A 240 10.15 -23.54 19.96
N HIS A 241 11.16 -24.30 20.38
CA HIS A 241 11.74 -24.12 21.71
C HIS A 241 12.66 -22.89 21.78
N HIS A 242 13.18 -22.46 20.64
CA HIS A 242 14.21 -21.43 20.54
C HIS A 242 13.76 -20.21 19.73
N VAL A 243 12.93 -20.41 18.70
CA VAL A 243 12.36 -19.31 17.91
C VAL A 243 11.15 -18.74 18.64
N GLU A 244 11.12 -17.41 18.76
CA GLU A 244 10.00 -16.66 19.31
C GLU A 244 8.95 -16.40 18.24
N ARG A 245 9.36 -15.88 17.07
CA ARG A 245 8.49 -15.60 15.93
C ARG A 245 9.28 -15.45 14.63
N VAL A 246 8.58 -15.57 13.51
CA VAL A 246 9.11 -15.28 12.17
C VAL A 246 8.33 -14.10 11.59
N GLU A 247 9.04 -13.15 11.00
CA GLU A 247 8.48 -11.95 10.37
C GLU A 247 8.93 -11.90 8.91
N VAL A 248 8.01 -11.67 7.98
CA VAL A 248 8.32 -11.41 6.57
C VAL A 248 7.59 -10.14 6.15
N VAL A 249 8.36 -9.09 5.88
CA VAL A 249 7.83 -7.73 5.71
C VAL A 249 8.28 -7.16 4.36
N LEU A 250 7.36 -6.51 3.66
CA LEU A 250 7.64 -5.71 2.46
C LEU A 250 6.82 -4.41 2.48
N LYS A 251 7.48 -3.30 2.76
CA LYS A 251 6.88 -1.95 2.79
C LYS A 251 7.27 -1.19 1.53
N GLU A 252 6.32 -0.46 0.95
CA GLU A 252 6.54 0.42 -0.19
C GLU A 252 6.06 1.84 0.13
N THR A 253 6.88 2.84 -0.19
CA THR A 253 6.48 4.26 -0.13
C THR A 253 5.62 4.67 -1.32
N VAL A 254 5.69 3.93 -2.43
CA VAL A 254 4.93 4.22 -3.65
C VAL A 254 3.50 3.76 -3.46
N ASP A 255 2.55 4.55 -3.97
CA ASP A 255 1.14 4.24 -3.99
C ASP A 255 0.77 3.33 -5.19
N ALA A 256 -0.52 3.15 -5.46
CA ALA A 256 -1.04 2.37 -6.58
C ALA A 256 -1.38 3.21 -7.82
N LYS A 257 -1.09 4.53 -7.82
CA LYS A 257 -1.41 5.42 -8.93
C LYS A 257 -0.77 4.95 -10.24
N GLY A 258 -1.52 5.03 -11.33
CA GLY A 258 -1.18 4.52 -12.66
C GLY A 258 -1.33 3.01 -12.83
N ARG A 259 -1.73 2.28 -11.77
CA ARG A 259 -1.93 0.83 -11.77
C ARG A 259 -3.22 0.42 -11.05
N THR A 260 -4.14 1.34 -10.80
CA THR A 260 -5.38 1.08 -10.05
C THR A 260 -6.23 0.01 -10.70
N SER A 261 -6.33 -0.03 -12.04
CA SER A 261 -7.08 -1.06 -12.77
C SER A 261 -6.64 -2.48 -12.47
N PHE A 262 -5.33 -2.68 -12.26
CA PHE A 262 -4.79 -3.93 -11.78
C PHE A 262 -5.02 -4.06 -10.27
N TYR A 263 -4.62 -3.05 -9.49
CA TYR A 263 -4.59 -3.17 -8.04
C TYR A 263 -5.99 -3.39 -7.44
N GLU A 264 -7.03 -2.79 -8.01
CA GLU A 264 -8.43 -2.91 -7.57
C GLU A 264 -8.96 -4.34 -7.64
N ARG A 265 -8.46 -5.12 -8.61
CA ARG A 265 -8.85 -6.52 -8.74
C ARG A 265 -8.06 -7.45 -7.81
N TYR A 266 -6.83 -7.07 -7.48
CA TYR A 266 -5.89 -7.96 -6.79
C TYR A 266 -5.74 -7.65 -5.30
N GLY A 267 -5.55 -6.38 -4.96
CA GLY A 267 -5.18 -5.91 -3.62
C GLY A 267 -3.81 -6.41 -3.18
N VAL A 268 -3.38 -5.94 -2.01
CA VAL A 268 -2.06 -6.25 -1.46
C VAL A 268 -1.86 -7.75 -1.20
N ILE A 269 -2.92 -8.46 -0.81
CA ILE A 269 -2.85 -9.89 -0.50
C ILE A 269 -2.45 -10.69 -1.73
N ARG A 270 -3.12 -10.51 -2.87
CA ARG A 270 -2.80 -11.24 -4.10
C ARG A 270 -1.55 -10.70 -4.78
N ASP A 271 -1.27 -9.40 -4.67
CA ASP A 271 -0.10 -8.82 -5.33
C ASP A 271 1.22 -9.23 -4.69
N VAL A 272 1.25 -9.38 -3.35
CA VAL A 272 2.50 -9.58 -2.59
C VAL A 272 2.45 -10.71 -1.57
N LEU A 273 1.39 -10.85 -0.76
CA LEU A 273 1.40 -11.83 0.35
C LEU A 273 1.29 -13.27 -0.18
N GLN A 274 0.36 -13.51 -1.10
CA GLN A 274 0.03 -14.84 -1.63
C GLN A 274 1.19 -15.50 -2.38
N ASN A 275 2.05 -14.69 -2.98
CA ASN A 275 3.20 -15.12 -3.75
C ASN A 275 4.50 -14.86 -2.96
N HIS A 276 5.02 -13.65 -3.04
CA HIS A 276 6.37 -13.27 -2.63
C HIS A 276 6.69 -13.59 -1.17
N LEU A 277 5.80 -13.16 -0.25
CA LEU A 277 6.07 -13.34 1.18
C LEU A 277 5.80 -14.77 1.63
N THR A 278 4.85 -15.46 0.99
CA THR A 278 4.60 -16.88 1.22
C THR A 278 5.82 -17.70 0.81
N GLU A 279 6.40 -17.43 -0.36
CA GLU A 279 7.62 -18.09 -0.83
C GLU A 279 8.78 -17.89 0.16
N ALA A 280 9.03 -16.64 0.58
CA ALA A 280 10.05 -16.34 1.59
C ALA A 280 9.81 -17.08 2.91
N LEU A 281 8.56 -17.13 3.38
CA LEU A 281 8.18 -17.89 4.57
C LEU A 281 8.48 -19.39 4.42
N LEU A 282 8.15 -19.98 3.27
CA LEU A 282 8.38 -21.41 3.02
C LEU A 282 9.87 -21.73 3.05
N PHE A 283 10.73 -20.90 2.46
CA PHE A 283 12.18 -21.13 2.54
C PHE A 283 12.75 -21.04 3.97
N LEU A 284 12.16 -20.20 4.84
CA LEU A 284 12.54 -20.15 6.26
C LEU A 284 12.07 -21.37 7.04
N THR A 285 10.88 -21.88 6.73
CA THR A 285 10.14 -22.79 7.62
C THR A 285 10.18 -24.24 7.17
N MET A 286 10.38 -24.52 5.87
CA MET A 286 10.45 -25.90 5.37
C MET A 286 11.62 -26.67 5.99
N GLU A 287 11.49 -27.99 6.04
CA GLU A 287 12.62 -28.87 6.34
C GLU A 287 13.71 -28.72 5.26
N LEU A 288 14.97 -28.81 5.68
CA LEU A 288 16.07 -28.80 4.71
C LEU A 288 16.13 -30.15 3.99
N PRO A 289 16.07 -30.18 2.64
CA PRO A 289 16.25 -31.41 1.88
C PRO A 289 17.64 -32.00 2.16
N ALA A 290 17.75 -33.31 1.98
CA ALA A 290 19.06 -33.99 2.03
C ALA A 290 19.98 -33.55 0.88
N ASN A 291 19.38 -33.20 -0.27
CA ASN A 291 20.11 -32.67 -1.43
C ASN A 291 19.45 -31.41 -1.96
N LEU A 292 20.05 -30.24 -1.66
CA LEU A 292 19.60 -28.94 -2.15
C LEU A 292 19.69 -28.78 -3.68
N SER A 293 20.54 -29.54 -4.36
CA SER A 293 20.65 -29.52 -5.82
C SER A 293 19.48 -30.24 -6.50
N SER A 294 18.67 -30.99 -5.76
CA SER A 294 17.47 -31.66 -6.28
C SER A 294 16.27 -30.73 -6.23
N ALA A 295 15.88 -30.18 -7.39
CA ALA A 295 14.72 -29.30 -7.49
C ALA A 295 13.42 -29.99 -7.01
N GLN A 296 13.28 -31.29 -7.27
CA GLN A 296 12.14 -32.07 -6.81
C GLN A 296 12.03 -32.10 -5.28
N GLN A 297 13.14 -32.35 -4.57
CA GLN A 297 13.12 -32.38 -3.10
C GLN A 297 12.79 -31.00 -2.52
N VAL A 298 13.37 -29.94 -3.07
CA VAL A 298 13.07 -28.55 -2.65
C VAL A 298 11.57 -28.26 -2.81
N LEU A 299 11.00 -28.54 -3.97
CA LEU A 299 9.58 -28.32 -4.25
C LEU A 299 8.65 -29.18 -3.37
N GLN A 300 9.05 -30.41 -3.05
CA GLN A 300 8.29 -31.30 -2.16
C GLN A 300 8.29 -30.80 -0.71
N HIS A 301 9.43 -30.36 -0.18
CA HIS A 301 9.49 -29.81 1.17
C HIS A 301 8.77 -28.47 1.31
N LYS A 302 8.78 -27.64 0.25
CA LYS A 302 7.93 -26.43 0.19
C LYS A 302 6.46 -26.79 0.29
N LEU A 303 6.00 -27.75 -0.51
CA LEU A 303 4.61 -28.19 -0.49
C LEU A 303 4.19 -28.74 0.88
N GLN A 304 5.04 -29.57 1.51
CA GLN A 304 4.79 -30.10 2.86
C GLN A 304 4.71 -28.98 3.90
N ALA A 305 5.60 -27.99 3.83
CA ALA A 305 5.59 -26.85 4.74
C ALA A 305 4.30 -26.02 4.58
N LEU A 306 3.86 -25.79 3.33
CA LEU A 306 2.63 -25.08 3.02
C LEU A 306 1.38 -25.83 3.49
N GLN A 307 1.32 -27.15 3.27
CA GLN A 307 0.26 -28.02 3.75
C GLN A 307 0.22 -28.11 5.29
N SER A 308 1.32 -27.80 5.97
CA SER A 308 1.39 -27.77 7.43
C SER A 308 0.85 -26.49 8.07
N LEU A 309 0.43 -25.51 7.27
CA LEU A 309 -0.12 -24.25 7.78
C LEU A 309 -1.58 -24.43 8.20
N TRP A 310 -1.99 -23.72 9.26
CA TRP A 310 -3.39 -23.63 9.64
C TRP A 310 -4.16 -22.79 8.63
N GLU A 311 -5.41 -23.18 8.37
CA GLU A 311 -6.29 -22.41 7.49
C GLU A 311 -6.48 -20.98 8.03
N LEU A 312 -6.39 -20.00 7.12
CA LEU A 312 -6.54 -18.59 7.49
C LEU A 312 -8.02 -18.25 7.70
N GLN A 313 -8.28 -17.58 8.81
CA GLN A 313 -9.60 -17.07 9.16
C GLN A 313 -9.60 -15.55 9.07
N ARG A 314 -10.78 -14.92 9.10
CA ARG A 314 -10.89 -13.46 9.11
C ARG A 314 -10.06 -12.81 10.22
N SER A 315 -10.04 -13.41 11.41
CA SER A 315 -9.25 -12.94 12.57
C SER A 315 -7.75 -13.10 12.38
N SER A 316 -7.28 -13.84 11.37
CA SER A 316 -5.86 -13.98 11.08
C SER A 316 -5.27 -12.71 10.45
N ALA A 317 -6.08 -11.72 10.03
CA ALA A 317 -5.59 -10.56 9.30
C ALA A 317 -6.14 -9.23 9.83
N VAL A 318 -5.31 -8.19 9.72
CA VAL A 318 -5.71 -6.78 9.77
C VAL A 318 -5.51 -6.17 8.40
N LEU A 319 -6.48 -5.37 7.94
CA LEU A 319 -6.51 -4.79 6.59
C LEU A 319 -6.57 -3.28 6.67
N GLY A 320 -5.79 -2.60 5.82
CA GLY A 320 -5.78 -1.15 5.71
C GLY A 320 -5.83 -0.67 4.26
N GLN A 321 -6.26 0.58 4.06
CA GLN A 321 -6.27 1.24 2.76
C GLN A 321 -5.84 2.71 2.90
N TYR A 322 -4.92 3.17 2.06
CA TYR A 322 -4.48 4.56 2.13
C TYR A 322 -5.59 5.48 1.59
N GLN A 323 -5.80 6.62 2.22
CA GLN A 323 -6.96 7.49 1.98
C GLN A 323 -7.10 7.97 0.53
N ALA A 324 -5.98 8.21 -0.15
CA ALA A 324 -6.01 8.66 -1.55
C ALA A 324 -6.47 7.56 -2.54
N TYR A 325 -6.54 6.30 -2.15
CA TYR A 325 -6.76 5.18 -3.07
C TYR A 325 -8.12 5.25 -3.80
N ASP A 326 -9.21 5.51 -3.08
CA ASP A 326 -10.54 5.63 -3.68
C ASP A 326 -10.58 6.74 -4.76
N SER A 327 -9.96 7.89 -4.48
CA SER A 327 -9.90 8.99 -5.45
C SER A 327 -9.09 8.62 -6.70
N GLN A 328 -8.04 7.82 -6.55
CA GLN A 328 -7.23 7.33 -7.67
C GLN A 328 -8.02 6.32 -8.51
N VAL A 329 -8.80 5.44 -7.87
CA VAL A 329 -9.68 4.49 -8.57
C VAL A 329 -10.76 5.24 -9.35
N GLN A 330 -11.41 6.23 -8.75
CA GLN A 330 -12.40 7.07 -9.44
C GLN A 330 -11.80 7.80 -10.65
N GLU A 331 -10.61 8.39 -10.50
CA GLU A 331 -9.91 9.10 -11.58
C GLU A 331 -9.54 8.16 -12.75
N GLU A 332 -8.91 7.02 -12.45
CA GLU A 332 -8.31 6.15 -13.46
C GLU A 332 -9.29 5.14 -14.09
N LEU A 333 -10.29 4.68 -13.32
CA LEU A 333 -11.30 3.74 -13.81
C LEU A 333 -12.60 4.43 -14.26
N GLN A 334 -12.70 5.75 -14.12
CA GLN A 334 -13.91 6.51 -14.44
C GLN A 334 -15.14 6.00 -13.67
N GLU A 335 -14.93 5.52 -12.44
CA GLU A 335 -16.01 5.08 -11.56
C GLU A 335 -16.88 6.25 -11.09
N ALA A 336 -18.11 5.95 -10.67
CA ALA A 336 -19.06 6.97 -10.24
C ALA A 336 -18.53 7.77 -9.03
N PRO A 337 -18.85 9.07 -8.92
CA PRO A 337 -18.52 9.86 -7.73
C PRO A 337 -19.07 9.22 -6.45
N GLY A 338 -18.17 8.94 -5.49
CA GLY A 338 -18.54 8.26 -4.24
C GLY A 338 -18.39 6.73 -4.26
N TYR A 339 -17.80 6.15 -5.31
CA TYR A 339 -17.30 4.77 -5.30
C TYR A 339 -16.31 4.58 -4.14
N ILE A 340 -16.51 3.53 -3.34
CA ILE A 340 -15.66 3.15 -2.22
C ILE A 340 -15.10 1.77 -2.51
N SER A 341 -13.79 1.68 -2.56
CA SER A 341 -13.10 0.42 -2.71
C SER A 341 -13.00 -0.29 -1.37
N THR A 342 -13.23 -1.60 -1.38
CA THR A 342 -12.89 -2.49 -0.25
C THR A 342 -11.50 -3.12 -0.41
N THR A 343 -10.76 -2.73 -1.45
CA THR A 343 -9.46 -3.30 -1.79
C THR A 343 -8.41 -2.90 -0.77
N PRO A 344 -7.80 -3.85 -0.03
CA PRO A 344 -6.76 -3.52 0.92
C PRO A 344 -5.46 -3.14 0.21
N THR A 345 -4.88 -2.01 0.60
CA THR A 345 -3.53 -1.57 0.18
C THR A 345 -2.47 -1.81 1.26
N PHE A 346 -2.89 -2.26 2.44
CA PHE A 346 -2.07 -2.78 3.54
C PHE A 346 -2.70 -4.04 4.13
N ALA A 347 -1.88 -5.02 4.51
CA ALA A 347 -2.30 -6.17 5.26
C ALA A 347 -1.20 -6.67 6.20
N GLY A 348 -1.57 -6.95 7.45
CA GLY A 348 -0.81 -7.76 8.39
C GLY A 348 -1.52 -9.09 8.60
N VAL A 349 -0.82 -10.22 8.45
CA VAL A 349 -1.40 -11.56 8.51
C VAL A 349 -0.61 -12.45 9.46
N LEU A 350 -1.30 -13.05 10.41
CA LEU A 350 -0.81 -14.08 11.31
C LEU A 350 -1.03 -15.46 10.70
N ILE A 351 0.05 -16.18 10.53
CA ILE A 351 0.10 -17.55 10.05
C ILE A 351 0.62 -18.43 11.18
N GLN A 352 0.02 -19.61 11.32
CA GLN A 352 0.45 -20.63 12.27
C GLN A 352 0.69 -21.95 11.54
N SER A 353 1.50 -22.83 12.11
CA SER A 353 1.76 -24.18 11.58
C SER A 353 1.43 -25.24 12.63
N HIS A 354 0.89 -26.38 12.17
CA HIS A 354 0.74 -27.59 12.99
C HIS A 354 1.95 -28.53 12.88
N SER A 355 3.02 -28.13 12.20
CA SER A 355 4.28 -28.86 12.20
C SER A 355 4.87 -28.91 13.61
N PRO A 356 5.32 -30.09 14.11
CA PRO A 356 5.96 -30.20 15.42
C PRO A 356 7.15 -29.25 15.62
N ARG A 357 7.85 -28.88 14.53
CA ARG A 357 8.97 -27.93 14.58
C ARG A 357 8.50 -26.51 14.93
N TRP A 358 7.31 -26.12 14.47
CA TRP A 358 6.85 -24.73 14.47
C TRP A 358 5.59 -24.49 15.30
N GLU A 359 5.02 -25.52 15.90
CA GLU A 359 3.81 -25.41 16.71
C GLU A 359 3.93 -24.32 17.80
N GLY A 360 3.00 -23.37 17.77
CA GLY A 360 2.95 -22.23 18.68
C GLY A 360 3.90 -21.07 18.35
N VAL A 361 4.68 -21.15 17.27
CA VAL A 361 5.48 -20.01 16.76
C VAL A 361 4.62 -19.21 15.78
N PRO A 362 4.36 -17.91 16.03
CA PRO A 362 3.64 -17.06 15.09
C PRO A 362 4.53 -16.65 13.91
N PHE A 363 3.97 -16.72 12.71
CA PHE A 363 4.57 -16.20 11.49
C PHE A 363 3.77 -14.96 11.05
N LEU A 364 4.42 -13.81 11.01
CA LEU A 364 3.78 -12.53 10.65
C LEU A 364 4.21 -12.12 9.25
N LEU A 365 3.26 -12.01 8.35
CA LEU A 365 3.46 -11.45 7.01
C LEU A 365 2.89 -10.04 6.99
N THR A 366 3.64 -9.07 6.47
CA THR A 366 3.17 -7.68 6.40
C THR A 366 3.57 -7.05 5.09
N SER A 367 2.60 -6.45 4.39
CA SER A 367 2.88 -5.66 3.21
C SER A 367 1.93 -4.47 3.12
N GLY A 368 2.41 -3.38 2.50
CA GLY A 368 1.53 -2.29 2.11
C GLY A 368 2.19 -1.22 1.25
N LYS A 369 1.34 -0.35 0.71
CA LYS A 369 1.70 0.79 -0.14
C LYS A 369 1.52 2.12 0.58
N ALA A 370 2.12 3.18 0.06
CA ALA A 370 2.10 4.50 0.68
C ALA A 370 2.47 4.43 2.18
N LEU A 371 3.52 3.69 2.52
CA LEU A 371 4.04 3.58 3.88
C LEU A 371 5.17 4.59 4.13
N ASP A 372 5.59 4.70 5.39
CA ASP A 372 6.62 5.60 5.91
C ASP A 372 8.01 5.35 5.32
N GLU A 373 8.31 4.11 4.96
CA GLU A 373 9.59 3.71 4.39
C GLU A 373 9.44 2.60 3.36
N ARG A 374 10.47 2.44 2.53
CA ARG A 374 10.60 1.33 1.61
C ARG A 374 11.64 0.38 2.17
N VAL A 375 11.18 -0.79 2.63
CA VAL A 375 12.05 -1.81 3.23
C VAL A 375 11.48 -3.19 2.99
N GLY A 376 12.34 -4.18 2.81
CA GLY A 376 11.94 -5.57 2.81
C GLY A 376 12.87 -6.42 3.65
N TYR A 377 12.34 -7.36 4.42
CA TYR A 377 13.16 -8.33 5.14
C TYR A 377 12.37 -9.59 5.52
N ALA A 378 13.12 -10.67 5.72
CA ALA A 378 12.69 -11.88 6.43
C ALA A 378 13.51 -11.98 7.71
N ARG A 379 12.85 -12.13 8.86
CA ARG A 379 13.50 -12.08 10.18
C ARG A 379 13.03 -13.24 11.05
N VAL A 380 14.00 -13.91 11.65
CA VAL A 380 13.78 -14.96 12.66
C VAL A 380 14.27 -14.42 13.99
N LEU A 381 13.33 -14.19 14.91
CA LEU A 381 13.62 -13.71 16.27
C LEU A 381 13.66 -14.90 17.23
N PHE A 382 14.74 -15.01 18.00
CA PHE A 382 14.91 -16.09 18.97
C PHE A 382 14.50 -15.63 20.38
N LYS A 383 13.91 -16.56 21.14
CA LYS A 383 13.50 -16.38 22.52
C LYS A 383 14.70 -15.99 23.37
N ASN A 384 14.57 -14.89 24.12
CA ASN A 384 15.57 -14.52 25.09
C ASN A 384 15.25 -15.13 26.46
N ARG A 385 15.98 -16.16 26.86
CA ARG A 385 15.84 -16.82 28.18
C ARG A 385 16.72 -16.21 29.27
N ALA A 386 17.52 -15.20 28.93
CA ALA A 386 18.44 -14.59 29.89
C ALA A 386 17.69 -13.60 30.80
N TYR A 387 17.79 -13.81 32.12
CA TYR A 387 17.38 -12.82 33.11
C TYR A 387 18.55 -11.89 33.42
N CYS A 388 18.31 -10.59 33.30
CA CYS A 388 19.37 -9.60 33.12
C CYS A 388 19.26 -8.48 34.15
N PRO A 389 19.65 -8.73 35.43
CA PRO A 389 19.33 -7.86 36.57
C PRO A 389 20.06 -6.51 36.58
N GLN A 390 21.13 -6.36 35.78
CA GLN A 390 21.93 -5.13 35.71
C GLN A 390 21.47 -4.20 34.57
N SER A 391 21.69 -2.89 34.72
CA SER A 391 21.38 -1.87 33.71
C SER A 391 22.18 -2.07 32.41
N GLY A 392 21.55 -1.82 31.27
CA GLY A 392 22.13 -2.05 29.94
C GLY A 392 23.29 -1.12 29.56
N THR A 393 23.47 0.00 30.28
CA THR A 393 24.50 1.01 29.98
C THR A 393 25.93 0.57 30.30
N LEU A 394 26.12 -0.47 31.12
CA LEU A 394 27.44 -0.99 31.52
C LEU A 394 27.85 -2.26 30.76
N ARG A 395 27.08 -2.70 29.76
CA ARG A 395 27.32 -3.97 29.07
C ARG A 395 28.22 -3.78 27.84
N GLU A 396 29.30 -4.56 27.77
CA GLU A 396 30.17 -4.61 26.59
C GLU A 396 29.39 -4.91 25.30
N ALA A 397 29.78 -4.25 24.21
CA ALA A 397 29.19 -4.44 22.90
C ALA A 397 29.50 -5.87 22.37
N GLY A 398 28.49 -6.55 21.79
CA GLY A 398 28.68 -7.79 21.04
C GLY A 398 28.37 -9.12 21.72
N HIS A 399 28.43 -9.26 23.05
CA HIS A 399 28.31 -10.59 23.73
C HIS A 399 27.24 -10.68 24.81
N SER A 400 26.45 -9.64 25.01
CA SER A 400 25.38 -9.66 26.01
C SER A 400 24.28 -10.65 25.63
N HIS A 401 24.03 -11.64 26.49
CA HIS A 401 22.88 -12.54 26.36
C HIS A 401 21.53 -11.83 26.52
N CYS A 402 21.52 -10.59 26.99
CA CYS A 402 20.32 -9.80 27.21
C CYS A 402 19.82 -9.10 25.95
N LYS A 403 20.66 -9.03 24.92
CA LYS A 403 20.30 -8.44 23.63
C LYS A 403 19.44 -9.42 22.83
N PRO A 404 18.40 -8.94 22.11
CA PRO A 404 17.65 -9.76 21.16
C PRO A 404 18.59 -10.54 20.24
N LYS A 405 18.30 -11.83 20.05
CA LYS A 405 19.01 -12.72 19.14
C LYS A 405 18.18 -12.88 17.88
N GLN A 406 18.75 -12.60 16.72
CA GLN A 406 18.00 -12.55 15.48
C GLN A 406 18.86 -12.86 14.27
N ILE A 407 18.22 -13.45 13.26
CA ILE A 407 18.77 -13.60 11.91
C ILE A 407 17.84 -12.85 10.97
N ILE A 408 18.41 -11.95 10.17
CA ILE A 408 17.67 -11.10 9.25
C ILE A 408 18.23 -11.27 7.84
N PHE A 409 17.38 -11.71 6.94
CA PHE A 409 17.58 -11.71 5.50
C PHE A 409 17.00 -10.41 4.96
N TYR A 410 17.85 -9.40 4.82
CA TYR A 410 17.48 -8.05 4.41
C TYR A 410 17.43 -7.96 2.89
N PHE A 411 16.27 -7.60 2.35
CA PHE A 411 15.99 -7.59 0.92
C PHE A 411 16.55 -6.37 0.20
N GLY A 412 16.85 -5.30 0.94
CA GLY A 412 17.39 -4.03 0.42
C GLY A 412 16.52 -2.83 0.79
N HIS A 413 16.98 -1.63 0.39
CA HIS A 413 16.40 -0.33 0.77
C HIS A 413 16.55 -0.03 2.27
N GLY A 414 15.67 0.79 2.85
CA GLY A 414 15.74 1.28 4.23
C GLY A 414 17.14 1.76 4.65
N ALA A 415 17.48 1.51 5.91
CA ALA A 415 18.71 2.00 6.55
C ALA A 415 20.01 1.46 5.92
N LEU A 416 20.01 0.22 5.40
CA LEU A 416 21.22 -0.40 4.83
C LEU A 416 21.43 -0.08 3.36
N GLY A 417 20.38 0.33 2.63
CA GLY A 417 20.41 0.64 1.20
C GLY A 417 20.66 -0.55 0.27
N THR A 418 21.25 -1.63 0.78
CA THR A 418 21.72 -2.80 0.03
C THR A 418 21.17 -4.10 0.64
N PRO A 419 21.00 -5.17 -0.14
CA PRO A 419 20.68 -6.49 0.39
C PRO A 419 21.78 -6.99 1.33
N ALA A 420 21.40 -7.67 2.42
CA ALA A 420 22.34 -8.19 3.39
C ALA A 420 21.78 -9.37 4.20
N VAL A 421 22.66 -10.19 4.76
CA VAL A 421 22.35 -11.14 5.82
C VAL A 421 22.96 -10.63 7.11
N LEU A 422 22.14 -10.45 8.13
CA LEU A 422 22.56 -10.00 9.46
C LEU A 422 22.32 -11.12 10.46
N VAL A 423 23.35 -11.47 11.21
CA VAL A 423 23.29 -12.46 12.31
C VAL A 423 23.77 -11.77 13.57
N SER A 424 22.97 -11.76 14.64
CA SER A 424 23.40 -11.17 15.92
C SER A 424 24.69 -11.83 16.42
N ARG A 425 25.65 -11.02 16.86
CA ARG A 425 26.96 -11.52 17.34
C ARG A 425 26.87 -12.41 18.57
N ASN A 426 25.82 -12.23 19.37
CA ASN A 426 25.49 -13.06 20.53
C ASN A 426 24.73 -14.37 20.17
N LEU A 427 24.67 -14.75 18.88
CA LEU A 427 24.10 -16.00 18.39
C LEU A 427 25.19 -16.96 17.87
N PHE A 428 25.75 -16.72 16.69
CA PHE A 428 26.95 -17.39 16.16
C PHE A 428 27.56 -16.57 15.02
N GLN A 429 28.82 -16.82 14.66
CA GLN A 429 29.44 -16.24 13.47
C GLN A 429 29.11 -17.11 12.25
N PRO A 430 28.39 -16.60 11.23
CA PRO A 430 27.99 -17.42 10.10
C PRO A 430 29.17 -17.68 9.15
N ALA A 431 29.19 -18.88 8.58
CA ALA A 431 30.04 -19.25 7.46
C ALA A 431 29.41 -18.78 6.15
N MET A 432 30.15 -17.95 5.40
CA MET A 432 29.73 -17.36 4.13
C MET A 432 30.81 -17.57 3.04
N PRO A 433 30.45 -17.92 1.79
CA PRO A 433 31.42 -18.09 0.70
C PRO A 433 32.09 -16.76 0.32
N LYS A 434 33.42 -16.69 0.44
CA LYS A 434 34.20 -15.44 0.22
C LYS A 434 34.07 -14.85 -1.19
N ASP A 435 33.86 -15.70 -2.20
CA ASP A 435 33.77 -15.25 -3.59
C ASP A 435 32.42 -14.61 -3.93
N SER A 436 31.38 -14.93 -3.15
CA SER A 436 30.00 -14.47 -3.39
C SER A 436 29.52 -13.44 -2.37
N TRP A 437 30.20 -13.31 -1.23
CA TRP A 437 29.80 -12.43 -0.13
C TRP A 437 30.95 -11.60 0.39
N LYS A 438 30.66 -10.34 0.70
CA LYS A 438 31.57 -9.39 1.34
C LYS A 438 31.03 -9.06 2.73
N ALA A 439 31.91 -9.14 3.73
CA ALA A 439 31.58 -8.66 5.07
C ALA A 439 31.52 -7.13 5.06
N ALA A 440 30.49 -6.54 5.66
CA ALA A 440 30.38 -5.10 5.81
C ALA A 440 31.06 -4.64 7.12
N GLU A 441 31.65 -3.45 7.12
CA GLU A 441 32.27 -2.87 8.30
C GLU A 441 31.21 -2.44 9.34
N ALA A 442 31.57 -2.54 10.61
CA ALA A 442 30.69 -2.19 11.72
C ALA A 442 30.50 -0.67 11.79
N ARG A 443 29.26 -0.21 11.58
CA ARG A 443 28.82 1.18 11.72
C ARG A 443 28.07 1.35 13.03
N SER A 444 28.66 2.00 14.02
CA SER A 444 28.06 2.16 15.36
C SER A 444 26.94 3.20 15.42
N ASP A 445 26.90 4.12 14.45
CA ASP A 445 25.88 5.14 14.25
C ASP A 445 24.56 4.57 13.75
N LEU A 446 24.61 3.53 12.91
CA LEU A 446 23.43 2.97 12.27
C LEU A 446 22.73 1.97 13.18
N HIS A 447 21.47 2.24 13.52
CA HIS A 447 20.61 1.31 14.27
C HIS A 447 19.64 0.61 13.34
N VAL A 448 19.58 -0.72 13.44
CA VAL A 448 18.66 -1.57 12.69
C VAL A 448 18.01 -2.55 13.65
N PHE A 449 16.68 -2.71 13.57
CA PHE A 449 15.93 -3.65 14.41
C PHE A 449 16.18 -3.48 15.93
N GLY A 450 16.29 -2.24 16.39
CA GLY A 450 16.49 -1.88 17.80
C GLY A 450 17.90 -2.12 18.34
N GLN A 451 18.90 -2.38 17.47
CA GLN A 451 20.29 -2.61 17.86
C GLN A 451 21.24 -1.84 16.92
N PRO A 452 22.42 -1.39 17.39
CA PRO A 452 23.44 -0.84 16.51
C PRO A 452 23.95 -1.92 15.55
N LEU A 453 24.33 -1.54 14.33
CA LEU A 453 24.83 -2.48 13.31
C LEU A 453 26.06 -3.26 13.79
N SER A 454 26.85 -2.68 14.69
CA SER A 454 28.00 -3.33 15.33
C SER A 454 27.64 -4.57 16.14
N ASP A 455 26.38 -4.75 16.54
CA ASP A 455 25.91 -5.97 17.22
C ASP A 455 25.63 -7.14 16.26
N PHE A 456 25.84 -6.95 14.96
CA PHE A 456 25.63 -7.98 13.93
C PHE A 456 26.93 -8.36 13.23
N TYR A 457 26.96 -9.60 12.74
CA TYR A 457 27.76 -9.97 11.57
C TYR A 457 26.94 -9.64 10.33
N VAL A 458 27.46 -8.78 9.45
CA VAL A 458 26.75 -8.29 8.27
C VAL A 458 27.48 -8.72 7.01
N TYR A 459 26.75 -9.39 6.12
CA TYR A 459 27.28 -9.84 4.84
C TYR A 459 26.40 -9.35 3.70
N SER A 460 27.00 -8.73 2.70
CA SER A 460 26.33 -8.27 1.49
C SER A 460 26.85 -9.04 0.27
N PRO A 461 26.01 -9.24 -0.77
CA PRO A 461 26.43 -9.90 -2.00
C PRO A 461 27.64 -9.21 -2.65
N ALA A 462 28.59 -9.99 -3.15
CA ALA A 462 29.81 -9.46 -3.77
C ALA A 462 29.56 -8.81 -5.15
N LYS A 463 28.55 -9.32 -5.87
CA LYS A 463 28.08 -8.85 -7.17
C LYS A 463 26.55 -8.83 -7.21
N GLU A 464 26.02 -7.83 -7.89
CA GLU A 464 24.60 -7.60 -8.10
C GLU A 464 24.25 -7.93 -9.57
N ARG A 465 23.16 -8.69 -9.82
CA ARG A 465 22.63 -9.00 -11.17
C ARG A 465 21.11 -8.77 -11.23
N ASP A 466 20.57 -8.46 -12.40
CA ASP A 466 19.12 -8.29 -12.53
C ASP A 466 18.33 -9.62 -12.32
N ALA A 467 17.07 -9.53 -11.85
CA ALA A 467 16.18 -10.66 -11.61
C ALA A 467 15.99 -11.58 -12.79
N TYR A 468 15.62 -10.93 -13.88
CA TYR A 468 15.15 -11.60 -15.05
C TYR A 468 16.34 -12.23 -15.73
N SER A 469 17.52 -11.62 -15.65
CA SER A 469 18.78 -12.24 -16.06
C SER A 469 19.03 -13.61 -15.39
N VAL A 470 18.80 -13.72 -14.09
CA VAL A 470 18.98 -14.97 -13.34
C VAL A 470 17.88 -15.98 -13.67
N LEU A 471 16.62 -15.56 -13.69
CA LEU A 471 15.51 -16.45 -14.03
C LEU A 471 15.61 -16.96 -15.45
N ILE A 472 15.94 -16.11 -16.41
CA ILE A 472 16.15 -16.48 -17.81
C ILE A 472 17.30 -17.49 -17.92
N SER A 473 18.40 -17.28 -17.18
CA SER A 473 19.48 -18.27 -17.10
C SER A 473 18.99 -19.59 -16.49
N ASN A 474 18.21 -19.57 -15.41
CA ASN A 474 17.65 -20.77 -14.80
C ASN A 474 16.65 -21.49 -15.74
N ILE A 475 15.84 -20.75 -16.50
CA ILE A 475 14.97 -21.28 -17.55
C ILE A 475 15.83 -22.00 -18.59
N TYR A 476 16.87 -21.34 -19.10
CA TYR A 476 17.79 -21.92 -20.07
C TYR A 476 18.50 -23.20 -19.56
N HIS A 477 18.83 -23.27 -18.28
CA HIS A 477 19.41 -24.48 -17.67
C HIS A 477 18.37 -25.50 -17.18
N GLY A 478 17.07 -25.21 -17.28
CA GLY A 478 16.00 -26.11 -16.86
C GLY A 478 15.86 -26.27 -15.34
N ARG A 479 16.29 -25.28 -14.57
CA ARG A 479 16.27 -25.27 -13.10
C ARG A 479 14.89 -24.93 -12.55
N LYS A 480 14.11 -25.94 -12.15
CA LYS A 480 12.72 -25.80 -11.70
C LYS A 480 12.55 -25.31 -10.26
N ASP A 481 13.59 -25.39 -9.44
CA ASP A 481 13.60 -24.99 -8.03
C ASP A 481 13.28 -23.51 -7.78
N PHE A 482 13.39 -22.68 -8.82
CA PHE A 482 13.08 -21.25 -8.79
C PHE A 482 11.70 -20.90 -9.39
N PHE A 483 10.87 -21.89 -9.70
CA PHE A 483 9.58 -21.68 -10.36
C PHE A 483 8.45 -22.40 -9.63
N ILE A 484 7.24 -21.89 -9.81
CA ILE A 484 6.07 -22.42 -9.12
C ILE A 484 5.44 -23.53 -9.96
N THR A 485 5.38 -24.74 -9.39
CA THR A 485 4.64 -25.85 -9.99
C THR A 485 3.13 -25.66 -9.83
N THR A 486 2.32 -26.30 -10.68
CA THR A 486 0.85 -26.33 -10.54
C THR A 486 0.42 -26.75 -9.14
N GLU A 487 1.02 -27.81 -8.60
CA GLU A 487 0.66 -28.33 -7.27
C GLU A 487 0.91 -27.31 -6.15
N ASN A 488 2.12 -26.73 -6.08
CA ASN A 488 2.45 -25.66 -5.13
C ASN A 488 1.56 -24.42 -5.31
N LEU A 489 1.23 -24.04 -6.55
CA LEU A 489 0.35 -22.90 -6.83
C LEU A 489 -1.05 -23.14 -6.26
N LEU A 490 -1.64 -24.31 -6.54
CA LEU A 490 -2.97 -24.65 -6.06
C LEU A 490 -3.01 -24.79 -4.54
N ALA A 491 -1.96 -25.36 -3.93
CA ALA A 491 -1.83 -25.41 -2.47
C ALA A 491 -1.74 -24.00 -1.85
N SER A 492 -1.03 -23.07 -2.50
CA SER A 492 -0.96 -21.67 -2.03
C SER A 492 -2.32 -21.00 -2.10
N TRP A 493 -3.05 -21.16 -3.21
CA TRP A 493 -4.40 -20.63 -3.32
C TRP A 493 -5.38 -21.28 -2.34
N ALA A 494 -5.29 -22.59 -2.10
CA ALA A 494 -6.11 -23.27 -1.11
C ALA A 494 -5.91 -22.69 0.30
N PHE A 495 -4.69 -22.23 0.61
CA PHE A 495 -4.36 -21.57 1.87
C PHE A 495 -4.87 -20.12 1.94
N TRP A 496 -4.75 -19.33 0.87
CA TRP A 496 -5.10 -17.90 0.87
C TRP A 496 -6.56 -17.57 0.54
N THR A 497 -7.24 -18.41 -0.24
CA THR A 497 -8.64 -18.18 -0.67
C THR A 497 -9.62 -18.05 0.50
N PRO A 498 -9.58 -18.89 1.56
CA PRO A 498 -10.46 -18.73 2.71
C PRO A 498 -10.40 -17.33 3.36
N LEU A 499 -9.18 -16.78 3.48
CA LEU A 499 -9.01 -15.42 3.99
C LEU A 499 -9.65 -14.40 3.04
N LEU A 500 -9.31 -14.46 1.76
CA LEU A 500 -9.82 -13.54 0.73
C LEU A 500 -11.35 -13.52 0.70
N ASP A 501 -11.99 -14.68 0.76
CA ASP A 501 -13.44 -14.82 0.77
C ASP A 501 -14.04 -14.20 2.04
N SER A 502 -13.46 -14.53 3.20
CA SER A 502 -13.93 -14.04 4.51
C SER A 502 -13.76 -12.53 4.71
N THR A 503 -12.81 -11.91 4.00
CA THR A 503 -12.53 -10.47 4.09
C THR A 503 -13.08 -9.64 2.92
N SER A 504 -13.64 -10.27 1.89
CA SER A 504 -14.06 -9.61 0.64
C SER A 504 -15.03 -8.44 0.81
N ARG A 505 -15.80 -8.40 1.91
CA ARG A 505 -16.78 -7.33 2.22
C ARG A 505 -16.38 -6.49 3.43
N GLN A 506 -15.19 -6.72 3.99
CA GLN A 506 -14.71 -5.96 5.12
C GLN A 506 -14.10 -4.64 4.62
N PRO A 507 -14.61 -3.48 5.05
CA PRO A 507 -13.94 -2.23 4.75
C PRO A 507 -12.56 -2.24 5.42
N PRO A 508 -11.48 -1.93 4.68
CA PRO A 508 -10.15 -1.82 5.26
C PRO A 508 -10.05 -0.55 6.11
N ARG A 509 -9.19 -0.58 7.14
CA ARG A 509 -8.91 0.60 7.98
C ARG A 509 -8.23 1.69 7.15
N LEU A 510 -8.80 2.88 7.14
CA LEU A 510 -8.17 4.01 6.43
C LEU A 510 -6.91 4.51 7.13
N TYR A 511 -5.86 4.80 6.36
CA TYR A 511 -4.64 5.46 6.84
C TYR A 511 -4.19 6.60 5.90
N PRO A 512 -3.59 7.69 6.42
CA PRO A 512 -3.25 8.87 5.60
C PRO A 512 -2.25 8.56 4.47
N GLY A 513 -1.24 7.74 4.77
CA GLY A 513 -0.11 7.46 3.91
C GLY A 513 1.19 8.10 4.43
N GLY A 514 2.33 7.48 4.16
CA GLY A 514 3.64 7.98 4.54
C GLY A 514 3.89 7.97 6.06
N VAL A 515 4.64 8.96 6.53
CA VAL A 515 5.02 9.11 7.95
C VAL A 515 3.83 9.45 8.87
N GLU A 516 2.74 9.96 8.29
CA GLU A 516 1.52 10.33 9.01
C GLU A 516 0.72 9.11 9.50
N ASN A 517 1.08 7.91 9.04
CA ASN A 517 0.49 6.66 9.53
C ASN A 517 0.65 6.48 11.04
N GLN A 518 1.75 6.98 11.62
CA GLN A 518 2.08 6.84 13.04
C GLN A 518 1.83 5.39 13.53
N GLN A 519 0.96 5.22 14.54
CA GLN A 519 0.61 3.92 15.14
C GLN A 519 -0.71 3.34 14.58
N LEU A 520 -1.31 3.94 13.55
CA LEU A 520 -2.63 3.52 13.04
C LEU A 520 -2.62 2.11 12.44
N LEU A 521 -1.48 1.69 11.92
CA LEU A 521 -1.28 0.37 11.33
C LEU A 521 -0.63 -0.63 12.30
N ASP A 522 -0.34 -0.21 13.54
CA ASP A 522 0.19 -1.11 14.56
C ASP A 522 -0.88 -2.14 14.93
N PHE A 523 -0.48 -3.40 15.02
CA PHE A 523 -1.36 -4.51 15.36
C PHE A 523 -0.70 -5.46 16.35
N GLU A 524 -1.51 -6.13 17.12
CA GLU A 524 -1.10 -7.09 18.14
C GLU A 524 -1.87 -8.40 18.01
N MET A 525 -1.33 -9.46 18.63
CA MET A 525 -1.99 -10.76 18.67
C MET A 525 -2.97 -10.79 19.85
N VAL A 526 -4.27 -10.93 19.57
CA VAL A 526 -5.34 -10.99 20.58
C VAL A 526 -6.17 -12.25 20.37
N GLY A 527 -6.27 -13.09 21.40
CA GLY A 527 -7.14 -14.28 21.38
C GLY A 527 -6.84 -15.28 20.25
N GLY A 528 -5.59 -15.35 19.78
CA GLY A 528 -5.18 -16.21 18.66
C GLY A 528 -5.36 -15.60 17.26
N GLY A 529 -5.90 -14.37 17.16
CA GLY A 529 -5.97 -13.58 15.93
C GLY A 529 -5.13 -12.31 16.01
N LEU A 530 -5.31 -11.43 15.04
CA LEU A 530 -4.76 -10.08 15.01
C LEU A 530 -5.86 -9.05 15.24
N ALA A 531 -5.51 -7.98 15.94
CA ALA A 531 -6.30 -6.77 16.04
C ALA A 531 -5.36 -5.56 15.95
N PHE A 532 -5.85 -4.45 15.40
CA PHE A 532 -5.10 -3.20 15.52
C PHE A 532 -4.99 -2.78 17.00
N THR A 533 -3.83 -2.28 17.40
CA THR A 533 -3.58 -1.82 18.79
C THR A 533 -4.48 -0.63 19.14
N LEU A 534 -4.73 0.23 18.16
CA LEU A 534 -5.69 1.33 18.27
C LEU A 534 -7.07 0.84 17.78
N ALA A 535 -8.06 0.78 18.67
CA ALA A 535 -9.42 0.41 18.31
C ALA A 535 -10.03 1.38 17.26
N GLU A 536 -10.68 0.84 16.23
CA GLU A 536 -11.38 1.65 15.22
C GLU A 536 -12.46 2.54 15.85
N PRO A 537 -12.52 3.85 15.53
CA PRO A 537 -13.78 4.59 15.63
C PRO A 537 -14.80 3.93 14.69
N ALA A 538 -16.00 3.63 15.18
CA ALA A 538 -17.03 3.00 14.34
C ALA A 538 -17.54 3.98 13.25
N GLU A 539 -17.65 3.53 12.00
CA GLU A 539 -18.38 4.21 10.92
C GLU A 539 -19.18 3.21 10.06
N PRO A 540 -20.27 3.69 9.43
CA PRO A 540 -20.64 3.21 8.10
C PRO A 540 -20.80 4.35 7.05
N LEU A 541 -19.99 4.24 5.99
CA LEU A 541 -20.20 4.50 4.53
C LEU A 541 -21.13 5.64 4.05
N SER A 542 -20.52 6.72 3.50
CA SER A 542 -20.75 7.52 2.23
C SER A 542 -22.16 7.81 1.62
N PRO A 543 -22.36 8.83 0.70
CA PRO A 543 -21.43 9.29 -0.36
C PRO A 543 -21.38 10.79 -0.76
N GLY A 544 -20.33 11.14 -1.53
CA GLY A 544 -20.42 11.94 -2.78
C GLY A 544 -19.95 13.41 -2.80
N GLY A 545 -19.06 13.78 -3.75
CA GLY A 545 -18.77 15.16 -4.17
C GLY A 545 -17.35 15.35 -4.74
N GLN A 546 -17.16 16.13 -5.81
CA GLN A 546 -15.99 16.15 -6.72
C GLN A 546 -15.22 17.50 -6.72
N MET A 547 -13.87 17.42 -6.78
CA MET A 547 -12.90 18.28 -7.54
C MET A 547 -12.80 19.78 -7.17
N PRO A 548 -11.88 20.61 -7.75
CA PRO A 548 -10.47 20.52 -8.15
C PRO A 548 -9.59 21.62 -7.48
N SER A 549 -8.29 21.66 -7.79
CA SER A 549 -7.25 22.53 -7.22
C SER A 549 -7.22 24.00 -7.69
N GLU A 550 -6.69 24.86 -6.81
CA GLU A 550 -6.05 26.17 -7.03
C GLU A 550 -6.93 27.45 -7.14
N PHE A 551 -7.48 27.95 -6.03
CA PHE A 551 -7.66 29.41 -5.84
C PHE A 551 -7.39 29.84 -4.39
N ARG A 552 -6.55 30.87 -4.22
CA ARG A 552 -6.17 31.43 -2.91
C ARG A 552 -7.38 32.11 -2.24
N ALA A 553 -7.72 31.67 -1.03
CA ALA A 553 -8.62 32.38 -0.11
C ALA A 553 -8.20 33.85 0.05
N ILE A 554 -9.09 34.77 -0.31
CA ILE A 554 -8.86 36.22 -0.14
C ILE A 554 -9.17 36.56 1.33
N ARG A 555 -8.14 36.77 2.15
CA ARG A 555 -8.32 37.33 3.50
C ARG A 555 -8.83 38.77 3.38
N SER A 556 -10.12 38.95 3.63
CA SER A 556 -10.81 40.25 3.62
C SER A 556 -11.47 40.48 4.98
N THR A 557 -12.18 41.59 5.15
CA THR A 557 -12.95 41.87 6.38
C THR A 557 -14.43 42.02 6.07
N PHE A 558 -15.30 41.46 6.91
CA PHE A 558 -16.74 41.66 6.88
C PHE A 558 -17.20 42.25 8.21
N ARG A 559 -17.88 43.39 8.19
CA ARG A 559 -18.27 44.15 9.39
C ARG A 559 -17.11 44.32 10.38
N GLN A 560 -15.96 44.77 9.87
CA GLN A 560 -14.72 45.01 10.63
C GLN A 560 -14.10 43.75 11.29
N SER A 561 -14.62 42.56 10.98
CA SER A 561 -14.12 41.27 11.48
C SER A 561 -13.47 40.48 10.35
N PRO A 562 -12.51 39.58 10.61
CA PRO A 562 -11.93 38.69 9.60
C PRO A 562 -13.00 37.94 8.81
N LEU A 563 -12.83 37.90 7.48
CA LEU A 563 -13.65 37.14 6.54
C LEU A 563 -12.76 36.12 5.81
N VAL A 564 -13.16 34.86 5.89
CA VAL A 564 -12.67 33.76 5.07
C VAL A 564 -13.74 33.48 4.01
N SER A 565 -13.36 33.56 2.74
CA SER A 565 -14.23 33.20 1.62
C SER A 565 -13.56 32.23 0.67
N ALA A 566 -14.34 31.26 0.22
CA ALA A 566 -13.95 30.19 -0.69
C ALA A 566 -15.21 29.56 -1.31
N TRP A 567 -15.07 28.54 -2.15
CA TRP A 567 -16.22 27.70 -2.51
C TRP A 567 -16.70 26.90 -1.29
N ALA A 568 -17.96 26.46 -1.29
CA ALA A 568 -18.61 25.87 -0.11
C ALA A 568 -17.79 24.71 0.51
N GLU A 569 -17.24 23.81 -0.31
CA GLU A 569 -16.45 22.67 0.18
C GLU A 569 -15.10 23.10 0.78
N GLU A 570 -14.36 23.96 0.08
CA GLU A 570 -13.08 24.51 0.58
C GLU A 570 -13.28 25.32 1.85
N LEU A 571 -14.34 26.13 1.91
CA LEU A 571 -14.69 26.93 3.07
C LEU A 571 -14.99 26.03 4.27
N ILE A 572 -15.74 24.96 4.07
CA ILE A 572 -16.03 23.96 5.11
C ILE A 572 -14.74 23.28 5.58
N ALA A 573 -13.82 22.94 4.67
CA ALA A 573 -12.53 22.35 5.03
C ALA A 573 -11.67 23.32 5.84
N HIS A 574 -11.60 24.59 5.45
CA HIS A 574 -10.90 25.63 6.20
C HIS A 574 -11.51 25.85 7.59
N LEU A 575 -12.83 25.98 7.67
CA LEU A 575 -13.54 26.12 8.94
C LEU A 575 -13.29 24.92 9.87
N ALA A 576 -13.34 23.70 9.34
CA ALA A 576 -13.07 22.50 10.11
C ALA A 576 -11.62 22.47 10.66
N SER A 577 -10.65 22.89 9.85
CA SER A 577 -9.25 23.03 10.28
C SER A 577 -9.07 24.09 11.37
N ASP A 578 -9.70 25.25 11.22
CA ASP A 578 -9.63 26.33 12.21
C ASP A 578 -10.29 25.92 13.54
N MET A 579 -11.39 25.15 13.48
CA MET A 579 -12.04 24.59 14.65
C MET A 579 -11.17 23.54 15.35
N GLU A 580 -10.48 22.67 14.61
CA GLU A 580 -9.56 21.69 15.17
C GLU A 580 -8.39 22.38 15.89
N GLU A 581 -7.82 23.41 15.26
CA GLU A 581 -6.73 24.18 15.85
C GLU A 581 -7.16 24.90 17.13
N ALA A 582 -8.35 25.52 17.12
CA ALA A 582 -8.96 26.11 18.31
C ALA A 582 -9.16 25.08 19.43
N ALA A 583 -9.63 23.88 19.08
CA ALA A 583 -9.85 22.79 20.03
C ALA A 583 -8.54 22.32 20.65
N ARG A 584 -7.53 22.02 19.84
CA ARG A 584 -6.19 21.61 20.31
C ARG A 584 -5.55 22.66 21.19
N SER A 585 -5.60 23.92 20.77
CA SER A 585 -5.08 25.05 21.55
C SER A 585 -5.78 25.20 22.90
N SER A 586 -7.10 25.02 22.96
CA SER A 586 -7.82 25.11 24.24
C SER A 586 -7.53 23.91 25.14
N VAL A 587 -7.54 22.68 24.60
CA VAL A 587 -7.22 21.47 25.38
C VAL A 587 -5.80 21.53 25.93
N ALA A 588 -4.83 22.03 25.17
CA ALA A 588 -3.46 22.22 25.66
C ALA A 588 -3.37 23.22 26.83
N ARG A 589 -4.25 24.22 26.86
CA ARG A 589 -4.26 25.29 27.87
C ARG A 589 -5.07 24.95 29.12
N SER A 590 -6.25 24.35 28.96
CA SER A 590 -7.23 24.13 30.04
C SER A 590 -7.62 22.66 30.25
N GLY A 591 -7.10 21.73 29.44
CA GLY A 591 -7.43 20.30 29.51
C GLY A 591 -8.81 19.94 28.95
N GLN A 592 -9.64 20.93 28.63
CA GLN A 592 -10.99 20.80 28.08
C GLN A 592 -11.25 21.88 27.02
N PHE A 593 -12.17 21.59 26.10
CA PHE A 593 -12.64 22.52 25.07
C PHE A 593 -14.17 22.57 25.06
N HIS A 594 -14.77 23.75 25.22
CA HIS A 594 -16.22 23.92 25.19
C HIS A 594 -16.70 24.48 23.85
N LEU A 595 -17.30 23.61 23.04
CA LEU A 595 -17.78 23.89 21.69
C LEU A 595 -19.31 23.99 21.68
N ALA A 596 -19.86 25.12 21.24
CA ALA A 596 -21.29 25.29 21.01
C ALA A 596 -21.64 25.32 19.51
N LEU A 597 -22.59 24.50 19.11
CA LEU A 597 -22.98 24.31 17.70
C LEU A 597 -24.43 24.74 17.46
N SER A 598 -24.62 25.59 16.45
CA SER A 598 -25.94 25.88 15.88
C SER A 598 -26.50 24.68 15.12
N GLY A 599 -27.81 24.52 15.15
CA GLY A 599 -28.50 23.57 14.29
C GLY A 599 -28.79 24.12 12.88
N GLY A 600 -29.59 23.39 12.12
CA GLY A 600 -29.98 23.72 10.75
C GLY A 600 -29.24 22.93 9.67
N SER A 601 -29.51 23.25 8.39
CA SER A 601 -28.90 22.56 7.25
C SER A 601 -27.48 23.06 6.92
N SER A 602 -27.18 24.34 7.18
CA SER A 602 -25.89 24.95 6.85
C SER A 602 -24.67 24.26 7.49
N PRO A 603 -24.67 23.84 8.78
CA PRO A 603 -23.52 23.20 9.39
C PRO A 603 -23.41 21.69 9.09
N VAL A 604 -24.35 21.07 8.36
CA VAL A 604 -24.33 19.61 8.11
C VAL A 604 -23.08 19.17 7.36
N GLY A 605 -22.66 19.91 6.32
CA GLY A 605 -21.44 19.59 5.59
C GLY A 605 -20.19 19.69 6.46
N LEU A 606 -20.16 20.65 7.40
CA LEU A 606 -19.10 20.78 8.40
C LEU A 606 -19.09 19.61 9.39
N PHE A 607 -20.25 19.20 9.89
CA PHE A 607 -20.35 18.03 10.79
C PHE A 607 -19.81 16.77 10.13
N GLN A 608 -20.17 16.54 8.88
CA GLN A 608 -19.65 15.42 8.08
C GLN A 608 -18.15 15.55 7.83
N ARG A 609 -17.64 16.75 7.57
CA ARG A 609 -16.20 17.01 7.39
C ARG A 609 -15.41 16.72 8.66
N LEU A 610 -15.87 17.22 9.81
CA LEU A 610 -15.27 16.99 11.11
C LEU A 610 -15.26 15.50 11.49
N ALA A 611 -16.34 14.78 11.17
CA ALA A 611 -16.43 13.34 11.41
C ALA A 611 -15.45 12.54 10.54
N ARG A 612 -15.32 12.88 9.25
CA ARG A 612 -14.63 12.04 8.25
C ARG A 612 -13.17 12.41 7.99
N HIS A 613 -12.76 13.64 8.27
CA HIS A 613 -11.46 14.17 7.82
C HIS A 613 -10.62 14.83 8.91
N HIS A 614 -11.14 15.02 10.14
CA HIS A 614 -10.44 15.69 11.23
C HIS A 614 -10.27 14.76 12.45
N PHE A 615 -9.55 13.64 12.24
CA PHE A 615 -9.32 12.63 13.29
C PHE A 615 -8.46 13.12 14.46
N GLY A 616 -7.67 14.17 14.26
CA GLY A 616 -6.86 14.79 15.31
C GLY A 616 -7.62 15.80 16.17
N PHE A 617 -8.93 15.97 15.94
CA PHE A 617 -9.79 16.78 16.80
C PHE A 617 -9.92 16.10 18.18
N PRO A 618 -9.63 16.80 19.29
CA PRO A 618 -9.57 16.20 20.62
C PRO A 618 -10.97 15.95 21.22
N TRP A 619 -11.77 15.08 20.58
CA TRP A 619 -13.16 14.79 20.96
C TRP A 619 -13.30 14.27 22.40
N GLN A 620 -12.32 13.50 22.88
CA GLN A 620 -12.29 12.99 24.25
C GLN A 620 -12.23 14.08 25.33
N HIS A 621 -11.78 15.29 24.98
CA HIS A 621 -11.67 16.46 25.86
C HIS A 621 -12.66 17.57 25.48
N THR A 622 -13.54 17.33 24.50
CA THR A 622 -14.47 18.34 23.99
C THR A 622 -15.85 18.18 24.65
N HIS A 623 -16.38 19.26 25.22
CA HIS A 623 -17.77 19.39 25.63
C HIS A 623 -18.58 20.02 24.48
N VAL A 624 -19.64 19.34 24.05
CA VAL A 624 -20.49 19.77 22.93
C VAL A 624 -21.82 20.29 23.46
N TRP A 625 -22.09 21.56 23.17
CA TRP A 625 -23.30 22.29 23.57
C TRP A 625 -24.11 22.64 22.33
N LEU A 626 -25.44 22.60 22.44
CA LEU A 626 -26.32 23.22 21.44
C LEU A 626 -26.46 24.72 21.70
N VAL A 627 -26.43 25.50 20.62
CA VAL A 627 -26.72 26.94 20.64
C VAL A 627 -28.23 27.19 20.67
N ASP A 628 -29.00 26.34 20.01
CA ASP A 628 -30.46 26.43 19.96
C ASP A 628 -31.10 25.06 19.69
N GLU A 629 -32.35 24.91 20.09
CA GLU A 629 -33.13 23.69 19.85
C GLU A 629 -34.62 24.02 19.64
N ARG A 630 -35.27 23.22 18.79
CA ARG A 630 -36.71 23.25 18.56
C ARG A 630 -37.42 22.53 19.70
N CYS A 631 -38.55 23.07 20.14
CA CYS A 631 -39.39 22.47 21.17
C CYS A 631 -40.17 21.26 20.61
N VAL A 632 -39.43 20.21 20.29
CA VAL A 632 -39.85 18.89 19.83
C VAL A 632 -39.04 17.84 20.59
N PRO A 633 -39.49 16.58 20.69
CA PRO A 633 -38.68 15.53 21.31
C PRO A 633 -37.30 15.41 20.66
N LEU A 634 -36.26 15.11 21.44
CA LEU A 634 -34.88 15.02 20.94
C LEU A 634 -34.68 13.93 19.87
N SER A 635 -35.59 12.95 19.78
CA SER A 635 -35.59 11.92 18.73
C SER A 635 -36.30 12.36 17.44
N HIS A 636 -36.97 13.51 17.44
CA HIS A 636 -37.78 13.99 16.33
C HIS A 636 -36.88 14.48 15.18
N GLY A 637 -37.29 14.24 13.93
CA GLY A 637 -36.48 14.59 12.74
C GLY A 637 -36.17 16.08 12.57
N GLN A 638 -36.90 16.96 13.25
CA GLN A 638 -36.65 18.41 13.25
C GLN A 638 -35.80 18.91 14.43
N SER A 639 -35.39 18.03 15.36
CA SER A 639 -34.49 18.40 16.46
C SER A 639 -33.08 18.67 15.92
N ASN A 640 -32.49 19.76 16.39
CA ASN A 640 -31.10 20.11 16.12
C ASN A 640 -30.15 19.06 16.73
N PHE A 641 -30.43 18.57 17.94
CA PHE A 641 -29.70 17.47 18.56
C PHE A 641 -29.77 16.19 17.71
N GLN A 642 -30.93 15.81 17.19
CA GLN A 642 -31.03 14.63 16.32
C GLN A 642 -30.21 14.79 15.03
N GLY A 643 -30.18 16.01 14.47
CA GLY A 643 -29.32 16.34 13.33
C GLY A 643 -27.84 16.20 13.66
N LEU A 644 -27.42 16.76 14.81
CA LEU A 644 -26.06 16.66 15.32
C LEU A 644 -25.66 15.21 15.62
N GLN A 645 -26.57 14.42 16.20
CA GLN A 645 -26.37 13.00 16.46
C GLN A 645 -26.14 12.22 15.17
N ARG A 646 -26.99 12.46 14.17
CA ARG A 646 -26.94 11.79 12.86
C ARG A 646 -25.71 12.15 12.04
N HIS A 647 -25.23 13.39 12.12
CA HIS A 647 -24.18 13.88 11.22
C HIS A 647 -22.80 14.01 11.88
N LEU A 648 -22.72 13.99 13.21
CA LEU A 648 -21.46 14.10 13.95
C LEU A 648 -21.34 13.04 15.06
N LEU A 649 -22.19 13.10 16.10
CA LEU A 649 -21.91 12.39 17.37
C LEU A 649 -21.94 10.86 17.27
N GLN A 650 -22.62 10.28 16.27
CA GLN A 650 -22.56 8.83 16.05
C GLN A 650 -21.26 8.37 15.36
N HIS A 651 -20.48 9.29 14.80
CA HIS A 651 -19.26 9.03 14.05
C HIS A 651 -17.98 9.42 14.80
N VAL A 652 -18.11 10.19 15.90
CA VAL A 652 -16.97 10.65 16.71
C VAL A 652 -17.10 10.19 18.16
N ARG A 653 -15.97 9.98 18.83
CA ARG A 653 -15.95 9.51 20.23
C ARG A 653 -15.91 10.69 21.20
N VAL A 654 -17.09 11.18 21.58
CA VAL A 654 -17.27 12.15 22.68
C VAL A 654 -17.76 11.41 23.92
N PRO A 655 -17.15 11.59 25.10
CA PRO A 655 -17.66 11.02 26.33
C PRO A 655 -19.11 11.43 26.56
N TYR A 656 -19.96 10.50 26.97
CA TYR A 656 -21.40 10.76 27.12
C TYR A 656 -21.68 11.98 28.03
N LEU A 657 -20.91 12.13 29.10
CA LEU A 657 -21.00 13.27 30.05
C LEU A 657 -20.60 14.62 29.44
N ASN A 658 -19.97 14.61 28.26
CA ASN A 658 -19.53 15.80 27.55
C ASN A 658 -20.53 16.23 26.46
N ILE A 659 -21.66 15.53 26.30
CA ILE A 659 -22.70 15.87 25.33
C ILE A 659 -23.86 16.54 26.07
N HIS A 660 -24.13 17.81 25.74
CA HIS A 660 -25.08 18.66 26.47
C HIS A 660 -26.27 19.03 25.55
N PRO A 661 -27.31 18.18 25.47
CA PRO A 661 -28.55 18.53 24.76
C PRO A 661 -29.36 19.58 25.54
N MET A 662 -30.07 20.45 24.82
CA MET A 662 -31.02 21.36 25.47
C MET A 662 -32.22 20.58 26.03
N PRO A 663 -32.58 20.75 27.31
CA PRO A 663 -33.69 20.04 27.95
C PRO A 663 -35.04 20.66 27.54
N VAL A 664 -35.40 20.45 26.28
CA VAL A 664 -36.66 20.96 25.70
C VAL A 664 -37.87 20.11 26.06
N GLN A 665 -37.68 18.90 26.59
CA GLN A 665 -38.74 18.02 27.05
C GLN A 665 -38.48 17.59 28.50
N LEU A 666 -39.30 18.10 29.43
CA LEU A 666 -39.25 17.76 30.85
C LEU A 666 -40.66 17.45 31.33
N ASN A 667 -40.81 16.51 32.27
CA ASN A 667 -42.12 16.09 32.79
C ASN A 667 -43.14 15.71 31.70
N GLY A 668 -42.66 15.21 30.55
CA GLY A 668 -43.49 14.87 29.38
C GLY A 668 -44.00 16.07 28.56
N ARG A 669 -43.67 17.32 28.92
CA ARG A 669 -44.10 18.55 28.25
C ARG A 669 -42.93 19.21 27.51
N LEU A 670 -43.23 19.93 26.43
CA LEU A 670 -42.23 20.60 25.59
C LEU A 670 -42.14 22.09 25.93
N CYS A 671 -40.95 22.57 26.28
CA CYS A 671 -40.60 23.98 26.50
C CYS A 671 -41.57 24.78 27.38
N VAL A 672 -42.09 24.16 28.45
CA VAL A 672 -42.87 24.87 29.45
C VAL A 672 -41.92 25.59 30.41
N GLU A 673 -42.08 26.90 30.55
CA GLU A 673 -41.18 27.75 31.35
C GLU A 673 -41.12 27.33 32.82
N GLU A 674 -42.24 26.84 33.37
CA GLU A 674 -42.37 26.31 34.73
C GLU A 674 -41.53 25.04 34.97
N ASP A 675 -41.31 24.21 33.94
CA ASP A 675 -40.49 23.00 34.04
C ASP A 675 -38.99 23.31 34.15
N GLY A 676 -38.59 24.57 33.96
CA GLY A 676 -37.25 25.05 34.29
C GLY A 676 -36.14 24.61 33.33
N GLY A 677 -36.45 24.05 32.16
CA GLY A 677 -35.44 23.54 31.20
C GLY A 677 -34.37 24.57 30.81
N ALA A 678 -34.76 25.79 30.46
CA ALA A 678 -33.80 26.85 30.14
C ALA A 678 -32.90 27.22 31.34
N ARG A 679 -33.45 27.15 32.56
CA ARG A 679 -32.70 27.42 33.80
C ARG A 679 -31.70 26.31 34.10
N LEU A 680 -32.09 25.05 33.89
CA LEU A 680 -31.22 23.88 34.06
C LEU A 680 -30.02 23.95 33.11
N TYR A 681 -30.27 24.18 31.81
CA TYR A 681 -29.19 24.29 30.83
C TYR A 681 -28.24 25.46 31.13
N ALA A 682 -28.78 26.59 31.60
CA ALA A 682 -27.96 27.72 32.05
C ALA A 682 -27.11 27.39 33.28
N GLN A 683 -27.63 26.58 34.22
CA GLN A 683 -26.89 26.11 35.39
C GLN A 683 -25.76 25.15 35.00
N ASP A 684 -26.01 24.23 34.07
CA ASP A 684 -25.00 23.30 33.56
C ASP A 684 -23.85 24.06 32.90
N ILE A 685 -24.16 25.05 32.06
CA ILE A 685 -23.14 25.93 31.47
C ILE A 685 -22.36 26.67 32.56
N ALA A 686 -23.03 27.25 33.56
CA ALA A 686 -22.35 27.98 34.63
C ALA A 686 -21.47 27.07 35.52
N ALA A 687 -21.84 25.80 35.68
CA ALA A 687 -21.11 24.84 36.48
C ALA A 687 -19.89 24.25 35.74
N LEU A 688 -20.03 23.98 34.44
CA LEU A 688 -19.01 23.27 33.65
C LEU A 688 -18.12 24.21 32.83
N VAL A 689 -18.61 25.39 32.44
CA VAL A 689 -17.88 26.34 31.59
C VAL A 689 -17.31 27.47 32.46
N PRO A 690 -15.97 27.58 32.61
CA PRO A 690 -15.36 28.65 33.40
C PRO A 690 -15.85 30.04 32.98
N HIS A 691 -16.37 30.80 33.95
CA HIS A 691 -16.95 32.14 33.74
C HIS A 691 -18.09 32.21 32.70
N ALA A 692 -18.70 31.07 32.36
CA ALA A 692 -19.65 30.94 31.25
C ALA A 692 -19.10 31.48 29.92
N SER A 693 -17.78 31.34 29.69
CA SER A 693 -17.09 31.72 28.45
C SER A 693 -16.79 30.47 27.64
N LEU A 694 -17.62 30.21 26.62
CA LEU A 694 -17.41 29.10 25.68
C LEU A 694 -16.15 29.35 24.86
N ASP A 695 -15.40 28.29 24.54
CA ASP A 695 -14.17 28.46 23.76
C ASP A 695 -14.48 28.79 22.30
N LEU A 696 -15.47 28.10 21.72
CA LEU A 696 -15.92 28.34 20.35
C LEU A 696 -17.43 28.21 20.23
N VAL A 697 -18.06 29.21 19.60
CA VAL A 697 -19.49 29.18 19.23
C VAL A 697 -19.61 29.25 17.71
N LEU A 698 -20.21 28.23 17.11
CA LEU A 698 -20.54 28.22 15.69
C LEU A 698 -21.99 28.67 15.48
N LEU A 699 -22.18 29.72 14.70
CA LEU A 699 -23.48 30.31 14.37
C LEU A 699 -23.78 30.21 12.87
N GLY A 700 -25.07 30.08 12.56
CA GLY A 700 -25.60 30.29 11.21
C GLY A 700 -26.36 31.61 11.08
N VAL A 701 -26.67 32.00 9.84
CA VAL A 701 -27.46 33.20 9.53
C VAL A 701 -28.72 32.84 8.75
N GLY A 702 -29.87 33.25 9.26
CA GLY A 702 -31.17 33.17 8.58
C GLY A 702 -31.31 34.16 7.43
N PRO A 703 -32.20 33.91 6.45
CA PRO A 703 -32.43 34.86 5.34
C PRO A 703 -33.01 36.22 5.78
N ASP A 704 -33.55 36.29 7.00
CA ASP A 704 -34.06 37.48 7.68
C ASP A 704 -33.07 38.07 8.71
N GLY A 705 -31.85 37.51 8.81
CA GLY A 705 -30.82 37.93 9.75
C GLY A 705 -30.94 37.34 11.16
N HIS A 706 -31.83 36.36 11.39
CA HIS A 706 -31.87 35.62 12.65
C HIS A 706 -30.61 34.76 12.84
N THR A 707 -30.25 34.48 14.10
CA THR A 707 -29.18 33.53 14.47
C THR A 707 -29.50 32.90 15.82
N ALA A 708 -29.04 31.68 16.10
CA ALA A 708 -29.31 30.99 17.38
C ALA A 708 -30.80 30.94 17.76
N SER A 709 -31.74 30.91 16.80
CA SER A 709 -33.19 31.08 17.06
C SER A 709 -33.59 32.40 17.78
N LEU A 710 -32.76 33.45 17.69
CA LEU A 710 -33.10 34.84 18.01
C LEU A 710 -33.63 35.51 16.73
N PHE A 711 -34.92 35.88 16.72
CA PHE A 711 -35.62 36.36 15.53
C PHE A 711 -35.79 37.89 15.51
N PRO A 712 -35.84 38.52 14.32
CA PRO A 712 -36.16 39.93 14.16
C PRO A 712 -37.42 40.35 14.93
N ARG A 713 -37.36 41.54 15.54
CA ARG A 713 -38.45 42.19 16.31
C ARG A 713 -38.88 41.46 17.59
N SER A 714 -38.17 40.40 17.99
CA SER A 714 -38.34 39.77 19.30
C SER A 714 -37.30 40.30 20.29
N PRO A 715 -37.69 40.91 21.43
CA PRO A 715 -36.73 41.42 22.40
C PRO A 715 -36.09 40.30 23.25
N ARG A 716 -36.66 39.08 23.25
CA ARG A 716 -36.21 37.98 24.11
C ARG A 716 -34.84 37.47 23.66
N GLY A 717 -33.90 37.41 24.61
CA GLY A 717 -32.54 36.91 24.38
C GLY A 717 -31.56 37.93 23.80
N LEU A 718 -32.02 39.12 23.37
CA LEU A 718 -31.14 40.17 22.86
C LEU A 718 -30.42 40.95 23.98
N GLN A 719 -31.08 41.10 25.13
CA GLN A 719 -30.59 41.80 26.31
C GLN A 719 -31.07 41.10 27.59
N GLY A 720 -30.42 41.36 28.72
CA GLY A 720 -30.79 40.83 30.04
C GLY A 720 -29.79 39.81 30.61
N ALA A 721 -30.05 39.35 31.84
CA ALA A 721 -29.15 38.48 32.60
C ALA A 721 -29.33 36.98 32.34
N ALA A 722 -30.44 36.57 31.71
CA ALA A 722 -30.71 35.17 31.42
C ALA A 722 -29.76 34.65 30.32
N ALA A 723 -29.03 33.57 30.62
CA ALA A 723 -28.07 32.97 29.70
C ALA A 723 -28.73 32.11 28.60
N VAL A 724 -29.91 31.56 28.89
CA VAL A 724 -30.72 30.72 27.99
C VAL A 724 -32.16 31.20 28.07
N VAL A 725 -32.83 31.31 26.92
CA VAL A 725 -34.18 31.86 26.81
C VAL A 725 -35.08 30.99 25.94
N LEU A 726 -36.40 31.09 26.15
CA LEU A 726 -37.39 30.59 25.22
C LEU A 726 -37.79 31.69 24.24
N THR A 727 -37.72 31.39 22.94
CA THR A 727 -38.06 32.29 21.84
C THR A 727 -39.15 31.71 20.95
N GLU A 728 -39.72 32.57 20.11
CA GLU A 728 -40.80 32.22 19.19
C GLU A 728 -40.37 32.48 17.75
N SER A 729 -40.41 31.41 16.94
CA SER A 729 -40.12 31.38 15.52
C SER A 729 -41.37 31.75 14.72
N PRO A 730 -41.25 32.54 13.64
CA PRO A 730 -42.37 32.82 12.74
C PRO A 730 -42.84 31.57 11.97
N ALA A 731 -42.00 30.54 11.86
CA ALA A 731 -42.32 29.26 11.24
C ALA A 731 -42.45 28.13 12.27
N LYS A 732 -43.33 27.15 12.00
CA LYS A 732 -43.47 25.95 12.83
C LYS A 732 -42.20 25.09 12.85
N PRO A 733 -41.88 24.42 13.98
CA PRO A 733 -42.50 24.56 15.31
C PRO A 733 -42.27 25.98 15.85
N HIS A 734 -43.21 26.61 16.55
CA HIS A 734 -43.03 28.02 16.94
C HIS A 734 -42.06 28.19 18.09
N GLN A 735 -42.17 27.41 19.16
CA GLN A 735 -41.27 27.58 20.31
C GLN A 735 -39.86 27.03 20.04
N ARG A 736 -38.87 27.74 20.58
CA ARG A 736 -37.44 27.44 20.52
C ARG A 736 -36.81 27.68 21.89
N MET A 737 -35.78 26.91 22.23
CA MET A 737 -34.84 27.23 23.30
C MET A 737 -33.54 27.71 22.66
N SER A 738 -32.92 28.74 23.24
CA SER A 738 -31.81 29.46 22.60
C SER A 738 -30.85 30.02 23.64
N LEU A 739 -29.54 30.00 23.32
CA LEU A 739 -28.56 30.81 24.04
C LEU A 739 -28.81 32.30 23.81
N SER A 740 -28.74 33.10 24.86
CA SER A 740 -28.92 34.55 24.73
C SER A 740 -27.70 35.20 24.09
N LEU A 741 -27.92 36.34 23.44
CA LEU A 741 -26.87 37.14 22.81
C LEU A 741 -25.78 37.57 23.81
N PRO A 742 -26.09 37.97 25.07
CA PRO A 742 -25.07 38.21 26.09
C PRO A 742 -24.17 37.01 26.40
N LEU A 743 -24.69 35.77 26.38
CA LEU A 743 -23.87 34.58 26.58
C LEU A 743 -22.99 34.28 25.37
N ILE A 744 -23.56 34.36 24.15
CA ILE A 744 -22.81 34.19 22.89
C ILE A 744 -21.62 35.17 22.84
N ASN A 745 -21.83 36.43 23.22
CA ASN A 745 -20.80 37.46 23.22
C ASN A 745 -19.74 37.35 24.35
N ARG A 746 -19.84 36.34 25.22
CA ARG A 746 -18.78 35.97 26.18
C ARG A 746 -17.83 34.92 25.64
N ALA A 747 -18.11 34.32 24.48
CA ALA A 747 -17.26 33.30 23.90
C ALA A 747 -15.89 33.86 23.49
N ARG A 748 -14.85 33.02 23.58
CA ARG A 748 -13.50 33.38 23.13
C ARG A 748 -13.42 33.48 21.61
N GLN A 749 -14.11 32.61 20.90
CA GLN A 749 -14.25 32.66 19.45
C GLN A 749 -15.70 32.45 19.06
N VAL A 750 -16.16 33.25 18.10
CA VAL A 750 -17.46 33.07 17.45
C VAL A 750 -17.22 32.98 15.95
N PHE A 751 -17.57 31.84 15.38
CA PHE A 751 -17.50 31.60 13.94
C PHE A 751 -18.90 31.66 13.36
N VAL A 752 -19.06 32.41 12.27
CA VAL A 752 -20.35 32.54 11.57
C VAL A 752 -20.23 31.93 10.20
N LEU A 753 -20.99 30.86 9.95
CA LEU A 753 -21.03 30.16 8.67
C LEU A 753 -22.24 30.61 7.84
N VAL A 754 -21.98 31.11 6.63
CA VAL A 754 -22.99 31.53 5.65
C VAL A 754 -22.73 30.81 4.33
N LEU A 755 -23.69 29.99 3.90
CA LEU A 755 -23.58 29.17 2.69
C LEU A 755 -24.78 29.38 1.77
N GLY A 756 -24.50 29.41 0.47
CA GLY A 756 -25.45 29.33 -0.63
C GLY A 756 -26.05 30.66 -1.05
N LYS A 757 -26.42 30.73 -2.35
CA LYS A 757 -27.02 31.90 -3.01
C LYS A 757 -28.22 32.51 -2.29
N GLY A 758 -29.04 31.70 -1.62
CA GLY A 758 -30.20 32.17 -0.84
C GLY A 758 -29.86 33.08 0.34
N LYS A 759 -28.57 33.23 0.68
CA LYS A 759 -28.07 34.13 1.72
C LYS A 759 -27.47 35.43 1.17
N HIS A 760 -27.42 35.60 -0.14
CA HIS A 760 -26.79 36.77 -0.76
C HIS A 760 -27.45 38.09 -0.37
N ASP A 761 -28.78 38.18 -0.46
CA ASP A 761 -29.52 39.41 -0.16
C ASP A 761 -29.29 39.88 1.28
N ILE A 762 -29.36 38.95 2.23
CA ILE A 762 -29.15 39.27 3.64
C ILE A 762 -27.70 39.62 3.93
N THR A 763 -26.73 38.94 3.30
CA THR A 763 -25.29 39.24 3.46
C THR A 763 -24.96 40.63 2.92
N THR A 764 -25.51 40.98 1.76
CA THR A 764 -25.39 42.32 1.16
C THR A 764 -26.00 43.39 2.06
N LEU A 765 -27.19 43.14 2.62
CA LEU A 765 -27.82 44.05 3.58
C LEU A 765 -26.95 44.20 4.84
N LEU A 766 -26.49 43.09 5.41
CA LEU A 766 -25.67 43.05 6.63
C LEU A 766 -24.33 43.80 6.47
N SER A 767 -23.78 43.86 5.25
CA SER A 767 -22.56 44.62 4.96
C SER A 767 -22.71 46.14 5.15
N ARG A 768 -23.94 46.66 5.07
CA ARG A 768 -24.25 48.11 5.10
C ARG A 768 -24.86 48.59 6.41
N VAL A 769 -25.40 47.68 7.22
CA VAL A 769 -26.10 48.00 8.45
C VAL A 769 -25.17 47.94 9.66
N GLY A 770 -25.38 48.86 10.60
CA GLY A 770 -24.64 48.94 11.85
C GLY A 770 -25.06 47.87 12.87
N HIS A 771 -24.91 48.20 14.14
CA HIS A 771 -25.34 47.34 15.25
C HIS A 771 -26.84 47.56 15.52
N GLU A 772 -27.71 46.70 14.96
CA GLU A 772 -29.17 46.76 15.12
C GLU A 772 -29.77 45.37 15.45
N PRO A 773 -29.44 44.77 16.62
CA PRO A 773 -29.87 43.41 16.98
C PRO A 773 -31.39 43.21 17.02
N SER A 774 -32.17 44.28 17.23
CA SER A 774 -33.64 44.22 17.20
C SER A 774 -34.21 43.96 15.80
N LYS A 775 -33.52 44.39 14.74
CA LYS A 775 -33.93 44.12 13.35
C LYS A 775 -33.20 42.93 12.76
N TRP A 776 -31.90 42.79 13.02
CA TRP A 776 -31.08 41.68 12.55
C TRP A 776 -30.28 41.15 13.72
N PRO A 777 -30.75 40.11 14.43
CA PRO A 777 -30.09 39.58 15.62
C PRO A 777 -28.61 39.24 15.44
N ILE A 778 -28.20 38.72 14.27
CA ILE A 778 -26.78 38.47 13.95
C ILE A 778 -25.93 39.75 14.01
N SER A 779 -26.51 40.93 13.75
CA SER A 779 -25.79 42.20 13.83
C SER A 779 -25.31 42.55 15.24
N GLY A 780 -25.91 41.91 16.26
CA GLY A 780 -25.58 42.02 17.66
C GLY A 780 -24.48 41.08 18.16
N VAL A 781 -24.02 40.14 17.33
CA VAL A 781 -22.91 39.25 17.66
C VAL A 781 -21.62 40.05 17.59
N SER A 782 -21.03 40.29 18.75
CA SER A 782 -19.84 41.11 18.95
C SER A 782 -19.17 40.66 20.25
N PRO A 783 -18.32 39.61 20.20
CA PRO A 783 -17.66 39.05 21.37
C PRO A 783 -16.85 40.13 22.11
N SER A 784 -17.09 40.29 23.40
CA SER A 784 -16.54 41.39 24.20
C SER A 784 -15.03 41.30 24.46
N SER A 785 -14.51 40.07 24.61
CA SER A 785 -13.09 39.76 24.82
C SER A 785 -12.58 38.68 23.86
N GLY A 786 -13.36 38.35 22.83
CA GLY A 786 -13.13 37.26 21.90
C GLY A 786 -12.98 37.73 20.45
N GLN A 787 -12.85 36.79 19.54
CA GLN A 787 -12.77 37.07 18.10
C GLN A 787 -14.02 36.58 17.38
N LEU A 788 -14.55 37.43 16.49
CA LEU A 788 -15.59 37.08 15.53
C LEU A 788 -14.93 36.80 14.17
N VAL A 789 -15.23 35.68 13.55
CA VAL A 789 -14.75 35.34 12.20
C VAL A 789 -15.93 34.92 11.33
N TRP A 790 -15.98 35.46 10.12
CA TRP A 790 -17.00 35.13 9.13
C TRP A 790 -16.44 34.14 8.13
N TYR A 791 -17.20 33.08 7.87
CA TYR A 791 -16.96 32.10 6.81
C TYR A 791 -18.12 32.19 5.84
N MET A 792 -17.86 32.69 4.63
CA MET A 792 -18.88 32.88 3.61
C MET A 792 -18.46 32.25 2.29
N ASP A 793 -19.33 31.45 1.69
CA ASP A 793 -19.04 30.95 0.34
C ASP A 793 -19.22 32.05 -0.71
N TYR A 794 -18.64 31.85 -1.89
CA TYR A 794 -18.76 32.83 -2.97
C TYR A 794 -20.21 33.08 -3.40
N GLU A 795 -21.09 32.09 -3.31
CA GLU A 795 -22.51 32.29 -3.62
C GLU A 795 -23.21 33.21 -2.61
N ALA A 796 -22.95 33.06 -1.31
CA ALA A 796 -23.50 33.95 -0.30
C ALA A 796 -22.86 35.35 -0.37
N LEU A 797 -21.58 35.45 -0.71
CA LEU A 797 -20.85 36.72 -0.72
C LEU A 797 -21.09 37.55 -2.00
N LEU A 798 -21.07 36.90 -3.17
CA LEU A 798 -21.05 37.55 -4.48
C LEU A 798 -22.34 37.36 -5.30
N GLY A 799 -23.14 36.34 -4.99
CA GLY A 799 -24.48 36.13 -5.57
C GLY A 799 -24.55 35.10 -6.70
#